data_AF-A0A7K3DRZ1-F1
#
_entry.id   AF-A0A7K3DRZ1-F1
#
_cell.length_a   1.000
_cell.length_b   1.000
_cell.length_c   1.000
_cell.angle_alpha   90.00
_cell.angle_beta   90.00
_cell.angle_gamma   90.00
#
_symmetry.space_group_name_H-M   'P 1'
#
loop_
_entity.id
_entity.type
_entity.pdbx_description
1 polymer ?
#
loop_
_entity_poly.entity_id
_entity_poly.type
_entity_poly.pdbx_seq_one_letter_code
_entity_poly.pdbx_strand_id
1 'polypeptide(L)'
;SALRLARAARYEGVGTVEFLVRGAEFVFIEANPRLQVEHTVTEEVTGVDLVAAQLRIAAGERLADLGLAGPPPTPRGVAVQVRVNAEVTSPDGTVRPSTGRITRFDPPAGPGIRVDTAVRTGTEIGTRFDSLLAKVVARAPAGGPAAAYAKARRALDEFAVEGVATGVPLLRALLAHPEVTAGAIDTGFVERHLADLVPAEEARPADAAGTLVAPMSGTVVSVHAEPGEAVAAGSVLVVLEAMKMEHVVRAAHPGVVREVSAAVGGTVAEGAVLVRLDPGGAGAAGPADSGPVDPDTVRADLAEVGARHAFGLDAHRPEVVARRHAAGRRTARENLDDLCDPGTFTEFGALAVAAQRRRRPLEELVRDTPADGMVTGTGRIGGVPVVAMSYDYTVLAGTQGMNNHAKTDRMLAVAERRGLPVVLFAEGGGGRPGDTDSTAVAGLNVSTFHHMARLSGRVPLVGVASGRCFAGNAALLGSCDVIIATPEANIGMGGPAMIEGGGLGTYRPEEIGPLSVQVPNGVVDLPVADEAEAVRAARAYLSYFQGVRDDWEAPDQRLLRHVVPENRRRAYDVRAAVRGLADTGSVLELRRGFGSGVVTALVRVEGRPLGLIANDPGCLGGALDRDAADKAARFLRLCESFALPVLSLCDTPGFMVGPDAERTATVRQFADLFVAGARLTVPLVCLVLRKAYGLGAMAMMGGSTRAPLATAAWPSGEFGGMGLEGAVRLGYRRELAAIADPDARERAFRERVAELYEHGKAVNAAAALEIDGVIDPAASRSWILSALGTAGGVSGTERL
;
A
#
# COMPACT_ATOMS: atom_id res chain seq x y z
N SER A 1 20.98 10.84 -8.05
CA SER A 1 21.34 11.85 -9.08
C SER A 1 20.41 11.72 -10.27
N ALA A 2 20.10 12.83 -10.94
CA ALA A 2 19.20 12.86 -12.11
C ALA A 2 19.59 11.84 -13.21
N LEU A 3 20.88 11.76 -13.54
CA LEU A 3 21.38 10.81 -14.54
C LEU A 3 21.16 9.34 -14.16
N ARG A 4 21.23 8.98 -12.87
CA ARG A 4 20.93 7.61 -12.42
C ARG A 4 19.46 7.27 -12.64
N LEU A 5 18.56 8.22 -12.33
CA LEU A 5 17.13 8.06 -12.51
C LEU A 5 16.77 7.93 -14.00
N ALA A 6 17.30 8.83 -14.85
CA ALA A 6 17.11 8.76 -16.30
C ALA A 6 17.62 7.44 -16.91
N ARG A 7 18.80 6.95 -16.49
CA ARG A 7 19.34 5.66 -16.96
C ARG A 7 18.49 4.47 -16.52
N ALA A 8 18.04 4.44 -15.27
CA ALA A 8 17.18 3.37 -14.76
C ALA A 8 15.84 3.31 -15.51
N ALA A 9 15.28 4.48 -15.84
CA ALA A 9 14.04 4.60 -16.61
C ALA A 9 14.22 4.40 -18.12
N ARG A 10 15.46 4.25 -18.62
CA ARG A 10 15.79 4.24 -20.05
C ARG A 10 15.18 5.45 -20.78
N TYR A 11 15.31 6.62 -20.16
CA TYR A 11 14.69 7.84 -20.65
C TYR A 11 15.38 8.37 -21.91
N GLU A 12 14.58 8.68 -22.94
CA GLU A 12 15.03 9.21 -24.23
C GLU A 12 14.32 10.54 -24.49
N GLY A 13 15.10 11.63 -24.59
CA GLY A 13 14.60 12.98 -24.85
C GLY A 13 15.09 14.02 -23.85
N VAL A 14 14.47 15.19 -23.88
CA VAL A 14 14.75 16.30 -22.95
C VAL A 14 13.71 16.30 -21.84
N GLY A 15 14.20 16.25 -20.60
CA GLY A 15 13.37 16.28 -19.41
C GLY A 15 14.12 16.88 -18.21
N THR A 16 13.36 17.24 -17.18
CA THR A 16 13.86 17.88 -15.97
C THR A 16 13.64 16.97 -14.77
N VAL A 17 14.62 16.89 -13.89
CA VAL A 17 14.48 16.19 -12.60
C VAL A 17 14.61 17.23 -11.50
N GLU A 18 13.55 17.37 -10.71
CA GLU A 18 13.41 18.41 -9.70
C GLU A 18 13.78 17.87 -8.32
N PHE A 19 14.50 18.72 -7.58
CA PHE A 19 14.91 18.43 -6.22
C PHE A 19 14.56 19.61 -5.32
N LEU A 20 14.05 19.31 -4.11
CA LEU A 20 13.97 20.29 -3.04
C LEU A 20 15.30 20.27 -2.31
N VAL A 21 15.92 21.43 -2.12
CA VAL A 21 17.26 21.54 -1.51
C VAL A 21 17.17 22.33 -0.21
N ARG A 22 17.83 21.82 0.84
CA ARG A 22 18.02 22.52 2.11
C ARG A 22 19.47 22.35 2.57
N GLY A 23 20.27 23.40 2.42
CA GLY A 23 21.70 23.32 2.70
C GLY A 23 22.39 22.28 1.81
N ALA A 24 22.98 21.25 2.40
CA ALA A 24 23.61 20.13 1.67
C ALA A 24 22.64 18.97 1.38
N GLU A 25 21.44 18.98 1.97
CA GLU A 25 20.44 17.94 1.78
C GLU A 25 19.57 18.24 0.56
N PHE A 26 19.15 17.18 -0.13
CA PHE A 26 18.19 17.28 -1.21
C PHE A 26 17.25 16.07 -1.22
N VAL A 27 16.01 16.30 -1.64
CA VAL A 27 15.01 15.24 -1.88
C VAL A 27 14.48 15.36 -3.30
N PHE A 28 14.22 14.23 -3.94
CA PHE A 28 13.55 14.19 -5.24
C PHE A 28 12.09 14.64 -5.08
N ILE A 29 11.62 15.51 -5.97
CA ILE A 29 10.22 15.96 -6.01
C ILE A 29 9.50 15.29 -7.19
N GLU A 30 9.98 15.56 -8.40
CA GLU A 30 9.31 15.16 -9.64
C GLU A 30 10.33 14.96 -10.77
N ALA A 31 9.95 14.18 -11.78
CA ALA A 31 10.60 14.16 -13.07
C ALA A 31 9.60 14.57 -14.15
N ASN A 32 9.93 15.59 -14.92
CA ASN A 32 9.14 16.15 -16.01
C ASN A 32 9.70 15.65 -17.35
N PRO A 33 9.10 14.63 -18.00
CA PRO A 33 9.63 14.01 -19.23
C PRO A 33 9.30 14.81 -20.49
N ARG A 34 9.44 16.14 -20.41
CA ARG A 34 9.12 17.10 -21.48
C ARG A 34 10.00 18.34 -21.35
N LEU A 35 10.09 19.11 -22.44
CA LEU A 35 10.68 20.45 -22.41
C LEU A 35 9.91 21.34 -21.43
N GLN A 36 10.65 22.02 -20.55
CA GLN A 36 10.08 22.93 -19.55
C GLN A 36 10.16 24.40 -20.01
N VAL A 37 9.33 25.27 -19.44
CA VAL A 37 9.24 26.68 -19.82
C VAL A 37 10.58 27.41 -19.64
N GLU A 38 11.30 27.07 -18.57
CA GLU A 38 12.59 27.62 -18.17
C GLU A 38 13.80 27.03 -18.91
N HIS A 39 13.63 26.12 -19.88
CA HIS A 39 14.75 25.55 -20.63
C HIS A 39 15.69 26.61 -21.22
N THR A 40 15.18 27.79 -21.55
CA THR A 40 15.93 28.89 -22.17
C THR A 40 17.12 29.36 -21.33
N VAL A 41 17.05 29.32 -19.98
CA VAL A 41 18.20 29.74 -19.15
C VAL A 41 19.36 28.74 -19.28
N THR A 42 19.04 27.46 -19.44
CA THR A 42 20.03 26.41 -19.72
C THR A 42 20.68 26.64 -21.08
N GLU A 43 19.88 26.95 -22.11
CA GLU A 43 20.43 27.26 -23.45
C GLU A 43 21.38 28.46 -23.41
N GLU A 44 21.01 29.53 -22.71
CA GLU A 44 21.81 30.76 -22.62
C GLU A 44 23.18 30.55 -21.96
N VAL A 45 23.27 29.66 -20.96
CA VAL A 45 24.53 29.41 -20.24
C VAL A 45 25.34 28.26 -20.81
N THR A 46 24.71 27.31 -21.51
CA THR A 46 25.41 26.14 -22.08
C THR A 46 25.71 26.30 -23.56
N GLY A 47 24.92 27.10 -24.28
CA GLY A 47 24.94 27.20 -25.74
C GLY A 47 24.30 26.00 -26.45
N VAL A 48 23.65 25.09 -25.72
CA VAL A 48 22.96 23.94 -26.30
C VAL A 48 21.53 24.35 -26.65
N ASP A 49 21.16 24.15 -27.92
CA ASP A 49 19.75 24.25 -28.36
C ASP A 49 19.03 22.96 -27.97
N LEU A 50 18.22 23.03 -26.92
CA LEU A 50 17.56 21.86 -26.33
C LEU A 50 16.40 21.39 -27.19
N VAL A 51 15.73 22.29 -27.90
CA VAL A 51 14.65 21.92 -28.83
C VAL A 51 15.22 21.16 -30.02
N ALA A 52 16.30 21.66 -30.63
CA ALA A 52 16.97 20.96 -31.72
C ALA A 52 17.54 19.61 -31.26
N ALA A 53 18.15 19.54 -30.07
CA ALA A 53 18.61 18.27 -29.51
C ALA A 53 17.47 17.27 -29.32
N GLN A 54 16.32 17.71 -28.78
CA GLN A 54 15.15 16.86 -28.61
C GLN A 54 14.63 16.31 -29.94
N LEU A 55 14.52 17.16 -30.97
CA LEU A 55 14.07 16.75 -32.31
C LEU A 55 15.03 15.74 -32.95
N ARG A 56 16.34 15.95 -32.81
CA ARG A 56 17.35 15.04 -33.36
C ARG A 56 17.40 13.69 -32.64
N ILE A 57 17.23 13.67 -31.32
CA ILE A 57 17.08 12.42 -30.55
C ILE A 57 15.81 11.68 -30.99
N ALA A 58 14.69 12.39 -31.16
CA ALA A 58 13.45 11.79 -31.65
C ALA A 58 13.59 11.22 -33.08
N ALA A 59 14.48 11.80 -33.89
CA ALA A 59 14.85 11.29 -35.21
C ALA A 59 15.86 10.10 -35.17
N GLY A 60 16.27 9.66 -33.99
CA GLY A 60 17.14 8.49 -33.78
C GLY A 60 18.63 8.81 -33.59
N GLU A 61 19.02 10.08 -33.51
CA GLU A 61 20.41 10.44 -33.21
C GLU A 61 20.74 10.19 -31.73
N ARG A 62 21.98 9.76 -31.45
CA ARG A 62 22.44 9.51 -30.07
C ARG A 62 23.10 10.76 -29.51
N LEU A 63 23.20 10.85 -28.18
CA LEU A 63 23.90 11.94 -27.51
C LEU A 63 25.35 12.15 -28.00
N ALA A 64 26.03 11.08 -28.42
CA ALA A 64 27.38 11.17 -28.99
C ALA A 64 27.39 11.91 -30.33
N ASP A 65 26.38 11.68 -31.17
CA ASP A 65 26.23 12.32 -32.49
C ASP A 65 25.91 13.83 -32.34
N LEU A 66 25.35 14.21 -31.18
CA LEU A 66 25.09 15.61 -30.78
C LEU A 66 26.26 16.28 -30.04
N GLY A 67 27.34 15.56 -29.72
CA GLY A 67 28.43 16.08 -28.87
C GLY A 67 28.06 16.25 -27.40
N LEU A 68 27.00 15.57 -26.92
CA LEU A 68 26.43 15.67 -25.57
C LEU A 68 26.64 14.40 -24.72
N ALA A 69 27.46 13.45 -25.17
CA ALA A 69 27.74 12.22 -24.43
C ALA A 69 28.65 12.43 -23.20
N GLY A 70 29.32 13.58 -23.09
CA GLY A 70 30.21 13.93 -21.99
C GLY A 70 29.49 14.50 -20.76
N PRO A 71 30.25 14.89 -19.72
CA PRO A 71 29.69 15.67 -18.60
C PRO A 71 29.06 16.98 -19.13
N PRO A 72 28.04 17.53 -18.43
CA PRO A 72 27.40 18.75 -18.87
C PRO A 72 28.42 19.90 -18.97
N PRO A 73 28.31 20.78 -19.98
CA PRO A 73 29.21 21.90 -20.13
C PRO A 73 29.11 22.84 -18.93
N THR A 74 30.26 23.38 -18.49
CA THR A 74 30.29 24.37 -17.43
C THR A 74 29.47 25.61 -17.84
N PRO A 75 28.48 26.05 -17.03
CA PRO A 75 27.69 27.23 -17.33
C PRO A 75 28.55 28.48 -17.57
N ARG A 76 28.30 29.19 -18.66
CA ARG A 76 29.01 30.41 -19.06
C ARG A 76 28.25 31.65 -18.60
N GLY A 77 28.60 32.13 -17.41
CA GLY A 77 27.93 33.29 -16.78
C GLY A 77 26.63 32.89 -16.09
N VAL A 78 25.75 33.87 -15.86
CA VAL A 78 24.45 33.68 -15.20
C VAL A 78 23.35 34.17 -16.12
N ALA A 79 22.28 33.37 -16.23
CA ALA A 79 21.06 33.76 -16.92
C ALA A 79 19.87 33.76 -15.95
N VAL A 80 18.98 34.72 -16.11
CA VAL A 80 17.69 34.79 -15.41
C VAL A 80 16.58 34.89 -16.46
N GLN A 81 15.54 34.10 -16.30
CA GLN A 81 14.30 34.23 -17.06
C GLN A 81 13.24 34.84 -16.15
N VAL A 82 12.57 35.89 -16.63
CA VAL A 82 11.35 36.42 -16.03
C VAL A 82 10.17 36.15 -16.94
N ARG A 83 9.06 35.70 -16.34
CA ARG A 83 7.81 35.39 -17.03
C ARG A 83 6.90 36.60 -16.90
N VAL A 84 6.65 37.27 -18.02
CA VAL A 84 5.75 38.41 -18.08
C VAL A 84 4.36 37.88 -18.39
N ASN A 85 3.47 37.97 -17.41
CA ASN A 85 2.12 37.42 -17.47
C ASN A 85 1.08 38.55 -17.53
N ALA A 86 -0.04 38.30 -18.20
CA ALA A 86 -1.23 39.13 -18.19
C ALA A 86 -2.04 38.88 -16.92
N GLU A 87 -1.46 39.24 -15.78
CA GLU A 87 -2.08 39.13 -14.46
C GLU A 87 -1.50 40.17 -13.52
N VAL A 88 -2.24 40.49 -12.46
CA VAL A 88 -1.84 41.41 -11.41
C VAL A 88 -2.02 40.72 -10.07
N THR A 89 -0.98 40.76 -9.24
CA THR A 89 -1.03 40.24 -7.87
C THR A 89 -1.43 41.35 -6.90
N SER A 90 -2.47 41.12 -6.13
CA SER A 90 -2.91 41.99 -5.05
C SER A 90 -2.06 41.75 -3.77
N PRO A 91 -2.00 42.73 -2.84
CA PRO A 91 -1.21 42.59 -1.60
C PRO A 91 -1.60 41.42 -0.69
N ASP A 92 -2.82 40.89 -0.85
CA ASP A 92 -3.35 39.74 -0.13
C ASP A 92 -2.96 38.37 -0.75
N GLY A 93 -2.18 38.37 -1.85
CA GLY A 93 -1.80 37.16 -2.56
C GLY A 93 -2.73 36.78 -3.71
N THR A 94 -3.86 37.47 -3.87
CA THR A 94 -4.81 37.16 -4.93
C THR A 94 -4.24 37.55 -6.29
N VAL A 95 -4.16 36.60 -7.22
CA VAL A 95 -3.75 36.85 -8.61
C VAL A 95 -4.98 37.03 -9.48
N ARG A 96 -5.10 38.20 -10.13
CA ARG A 96 -6.21 38.51 -11.05
C ARG A 96 -5.74 38.46 -12.50
N PRO A 97 -6.39 37.68 -13.37
CA PRO A 97 -6.05 37.67 -14.79
C PRO A 97 -6.41 39.02 -15.44
N SER A 98 -5.53 39.50 -16.31
CA SER A 98 -5.79 40.68 -17.14
C SER A 98 -6.17 40.23 -18.55
N THR A 99 -7.27 40.76 -19.07
CA THR A 99 -7.72 40.52 -20.44
C THR A 99 -7.79 41.81 -21.23
N GLY A 100 -7.72 41.71 -22.55
CA GLY A 100 -7.85 42.85 -23.44
C GLY A 100 -7.00 42.71 -24.69
N ARG A 101 -7.12 43.71 -25.56
CA ARG A 101 -6.33 43.79 -26.79
C ARG A 101 -5.01 44.49 -26.49
N ILE A 102 -3.90 43.87 -26.87
CA ILE A 102 -2.58 44.49 -26.78
C ILE A 102 -2.52 45.67 -27.76
N THR A 103 -2.50 46.89 -27.26
CA THR A 103 -2.43 48.12 -28.09
C THR A 103 -1.00 48.52 -28.42
N ARG A 104 -0.04 48.10 -27.59
CA ARG A 104 1.40 48.28 -27.80
C ARG A 104 2.16 47.13 -27.19
N PHE A 105 3.16 46.62 -27.91
CA PHE A 105 4.02 45.52 -27.46
C PHE A 105 5.43 45.72 -28.01
N ASP A 106 6.32 46.25 -27.18
CA ASP A 106 7.72 46.52 -27.52
C ASP A 106 8.64 45.63 -26.66
N PRO A 107 8.97 44.40 -27.10
CA PRO A 107 9.89 43.53 -26.38
C PRO A 107 11.29 44.17 -26.23
N PRO A 108 11.96 43.98 -25.09
CA PRO A 108 13.31 44.48 -24.90
C PRO A 108 14.30 43.74 -25.79
N ALA A 109 15.36 44.45 -26.20
CA ALA A 109 16.35 43.94 -27.12
C ALA A 109 17.77 44.34 -26.68
N GLY A 110 18.77 43.78 -27.36
CA GLY A 110 20.19 44.11 -27.17
C GLY A 110 21.04 42.94 -26.70
N PRO A 111 22.36 43.13 -26.59
CA PRO A 111 23.29 42.04 -26.32
C PRO A 111 22.97 41.30 -25.01
N GLY A 112 22.77 39.99 -25.09
CA GLY A 112 22.44 39.14 -23.94
C GLY A 112 21.04 39.37 -23.36
N ILE A 113 20.11 39.89 -24.16
CA ILE A 113 18.67 39.84 -23.93
C ILE A 113 18.05 38.96 -25.01
N ARG A 114 17.31 37.93 -24.60
CA ARG A 114 16.50 37.07 -25.46
C ARG A 114 15.05 37.18 -25.01
N VAL A 115 14.12 37.25 -25.97
CA VAL A 115 12.69 37.24 -25.67
C VAL A 115 12.02 36.16 -26.50
N ASP A 116 11.40 35.20 -25.81
CA ASP A 116 10.53 34.20 -26.42
C ASP A 116 9.08 34.61 -26.17
N THR A 117 8.32 34.88 -27.23
CA THR A 117 6.92 35.29 -27.15
C THR A 117 6.16 34.90 -28.42
N ALA A 118 4.86 34.64 -28.27
CA ALA A 118 3.91 34.49 -29.39
C ALA A 118 3.01 35.72 -29.56
N VAL A 119 3.15 36.73 -28.69
CA VAL A 119 2.30 37.92 -28.61
C VAL A 119 2.87 39.03 -29.49
N ARG A 120 1.98 39.81 -30.11
CA ARG A 120 2.31 40.99 -30.90
C ARG A 120 1.25 42.07 -30.70
N THR A 121 1.54 43.30 -31.09
CA THR A 121 0.54 44.37 -31.13
C THR A 121 -0.69 43.91 -31.91
N GLY A 122 -1.86 44.11 -31.31
CA GLY A 122 -3.17 43.70 -31.82
C GLY A 122 -3.65 42.31 -31.37
N THR A 123 -2.84 41.52 -30.67
CA THR A 123 -3.26 40.23 -30.09
C THR A 123 -4.35 40.44 -29.02
N GLU A 124 -5.39 39.61 -29.05
CA GLU A 124 -6.45 39.54 -28.04
C GLU A 124 -6.06 38.56 -26.93
N ILE A 125 -5.99 39.05 -25.68
CA ILE A 125 -5.73 38.24 -24.49
C ILE A 125 -7.05 37.98 -23.79
N GLY A 126 -7.38 36.71 -23.59
CA GLY A 126 -8.57 36.27 -22.87
C GLY A 126 -8.21 35.18 -21.85
N THR A 127 -9.16 34.82 -21.00
CA THR A 127 -8.97 33.87 -19.89
C THR A 127 -8.99 32.39 -20.30
N ARG A 128 -9.11 32.08 -21.59
CA ARG A 128 -9.20 30.68 -22.09
C ARG A 128 -7.86 29.96 -22.10
N PHE A 129 -6.75 30.69 -22.09
CA PHE A 129 -5.40 30.15 -22.14
C PHE A 129 -4.56 30.75 -21.02
N ASP A 130 -3.38 30.17 -20.78
CA ASP A 130 -2.42 30.63 -19.79
C ASP A 130 -2.04 32.11 -19.98
N SER A 131 -1.77 32.81 -18.86
CA SER A 131 -1.53 34.25 -18.85
C SER A 131 -0.15 34.66 -19.38
N LEU A 132 0.77 33.72 -19.66
CA LEU A 132 2.13 34.03 -20.11
C LEU A 132 2.14 34.78 -21.45
N LEU A 133 2.63 36.04 -21.43
CA LEU A 133 2.81 36.87 -22.62
C LEU A 133 4.20 36.70 -23.23
N ALA A 134 5.24 36.73 -22.40
CA ALA A 134 6.62 36.66 -22.86
C ALA A 134 7.55 36.10 -21.78
N LYS A 135 8.62 35.44 -22.23
CA LYS A 135 9.75 35.05 -21.38
C LYS A 135 10.92 35.97 -21.73
N VAL A 136 11.28 36.87 -20.83
CA VAL A 136 12.45 37.74 -21.01
C VAL A 136 13.63 37.08 -20.30
N VAL A 137 14.68 36.78 -21.07
CA VAL A 137 15.87 36.08 -20.59
C VAL A 137 17.05 37.03 -20.68
N ALA A 138 17.63 37.37 -19.53
CA ALA A 138 18.81 38.23 -19.45
C ALA A 138 20.02 37.41 -19.03
N ARG A 139 21.11 37.54 -19.78
CA ARG A 139 22.38 36.87 -19.50
C ARG A 139 23.47 37.88 -19.18
N ALA A 140 24.16 37.65 -18.06
CA ALA A 140 25.37 38.35 -17.66
C ALA A 140 26.58 37.42 -17.79
N PRO A 141 27.63 37.79 -18.54
CA PRO A 141 28.82 36.95 -18.70
C PRO A 141 29.69 36.91 -17.43
N ALA A 142 29.61 37.94 -16.58
CA ALA A 142 30.34 38.08 -15.32
C ALA A 142 29.52 38.93 -14.32
N GLY A 143 29.94 38.98 -13.05
CA GLY A 143 29.29 39.78 -12.00
C GLY A 143 28.20 39.04 -11.20
N GLY A 144 28.09 37.72 -11.36
CA GLY A 144 27.19 36.87 -10.58
C GLY A 144 25.69 37.12 -10.83
N PRO A 145 24.81 36.59 -9.96
CA PRO A 145 23.36 36.76 -10.08
C PRO A 145 22.90 38.22 -10.08
N ALA A 146 23.50 39.08 -9.25
CA ALA A 146 23.13 40.49 -9.16
C ALA A 146 23.26 41.23 -10.50
N ALA A 147 24.30 40.94 -11.29
CA ALA A 147 24.47 41.53 -12.63
C ALA A 147 23.39 41.05 -13.62
N ALA A 148 22.98 39.78 -13.54
CA ALA A 148 21.90 39.24 -14.35
C ALA A 148 20.54 39.85 -13.96
N TYR A 149 20.26 39.99 -12.66
CA TYR A 149 19.04 40.63 -12.15
C TYR A 149 18.95 42.10 -12.54
N ALA A 150 20.03 42.87 -12.39
CA ALA A 150 20.07 44.28 -12.81
C ALA A 150 19.80 44.43 -14.31
N LYS A 151 20.34 43.52 -15.12
CA LYS A 151 20.11 43.49 -16.57
C LYS A 151 18.69 43.09 -16.94
N ALA A 152 18.10 42.11 -16.25
CA ALA A 152 16.70 41.74 -16.42
C ALA A 152 15.76 42.87 -16.03
N ARG A 153 16.04 43.57 -14.93
CA ARG A 153 15.27 44.73 -14.48
C ARG A 153 15.29 45.84 -15.53
N ARG A 154 16.48 46.17 -16.06
CA ARG A 154 16.61 47.12 -17.17
C ARG A 154 15.81 46.68 -18.40
N ALA A 155 15.88 45.40 -18.77
CA ALA A 155 15.09 44.88 -19.89
C ALA A 155 13.58 45.01 -19.62
N LEU A 156 13.13 44.79 -18.38
CA LEU A 156 11.74 45.03 -18.00
C LEU A 156 11.39 46.52 -18.05
N ASP A 157 12.28 47.44 -17.67
CA ASP A 157 12.07 48.89 -17.78
C ASP A 157 11.84 49.35 -19.23
N GLU A 158 12.54 48.71 -20.17
CA GLU A 158 12.42 48.94 -21.61
C GLU A 158 11.20 48.22 -22.25
N PHE A 159 10.59 47.24 -21.55
CA PHE A 159 9.47 46.47 -22.08
C PHE A 159 8.14 47.23 -21.93
N ALA A 160 7.63 47.77 -23.04
CA ALA A 160 6.31 48.39 -23.07
C ALA A 160 5.22 47.38 -23.48
N VAL A 161 4.23 47.19 -22.60
CA VAL A 161 3.01 46.43 -22.87
C VAL A 161 1.83 47.31 -22.48
N GLU A 162 0.98 47.66 -23.44
CA GLU A 162 -0.23 48.47 -23.23
C GLU A 162 -1.48 47.70 -23.70
N GLY A 163 -2.62 48.00 -23.08
CA GLY A 163 -3.91 47.36 -23.37
C GLY A 163 -4.26 46.19 -22.45
N VAL A 164 -3.28 45.64 -21.72
CA VAL A 164 -3.48 44.70 -20.61
C VAL A 164 -2.55 45.05 -19.46
N ALA A 165 -2.99 44.81 -18.23
CA ALA A 165 -2.13 44.88 -17.06
C ALA A 165 -1.21 43.65 -16.99
N THR A 166 -0.01 43.83 -16.44
CA THR A 166 1.00 42.77 -16.37
C THR A 166 1.68 42.71 -15.01
N GLY A 167 2.29 41.57 -14.70
CA GLY A 167 3.10 41.38 -13.49
C GLY A 167 4.45 42.10 -13.50
N VAL A 168 4.76 42.92 -14.51
CA VAL A 168 6.05 43.62 -14.65
C VAL A 168 6.45 44.43 -13.40
N PRO A 169 5.55 45.21 -12.75
CA PRO A 169 5.91 45.95 -11.55
C PRO A 169 6.42 45.05 -10.42
N LEU A 170 5.72 43.94 -10.15
CA LEU A 170 6.11 42.94 -9.15
C LEU A 170 7.47 42.33 -9.48
N LEU A 171 7.69 41.95 -10.74
CA LEU A 171 8.97 41.38 -11.19
C LEU A 171 10.13 42.37 -11.02
N ARG A 172 9.91 43.66 -11.29
CA ARG A 172 10.93 44.70 -11.07
C ARG A 172 11.25 44.88 -9.59
N ALA A 173 10.23 44.88 -8.73
CA ALA A 173 10.41 44.95 -7.29
C ALA A 173 11.19 43.74 -6.76
N LEU A 174 10.82 42.54 -7.20
CA LEU A 174 11.48 41.29 -6.82
C LEU A 174 12.96 41.28 -7.22
N LEU A 175 13.28 41.66 -8.46
CA LEU A 175 14.67 41.72 -8.94
C LEU A 175 15.51 42.80 -8.25
N ALA A 176 14.88 43.80 -7.64
CA ALA A 176 15.55 44.86 -6.89
C ALA A 176 15.70 44.53 -5.39
N HIS A 177 15.04 43.48 -4.90
CA HIS A 177 15.02 43.19 -3.47
C HIS A 177 16.42 42.75 -2.97
N PRO A 178 16.95 43.33 -1.87
CA PRO A 178 18.31 43.04 -1.38
C PRO A 178 18.58 41.54 -1.17
N GLU A 179 17.65 40.82 -0.55
CA GLU A 179 17.79 39.37 -0.30
C GLU A 179 17.83 38.55 -1.60
N VAL A 180 17.05 38.94 -2.62
CA VAL A 180 17.10 38.31 -3.95
C VAL A 180 18.46 38.54 -4.58
N THR A 181 18.98 39.77 -4.52
CA THR A 181 20.32 40.08 -5.07
C THR A 181 21.46 39.39 -4.33
N ALA A 182 21.28 39.08 -3.04
CA ALA A 182 22.23 38.33 -2.23
C ALA A 182 22.11 36.80 -2.40
N GLY A 183 21.09 36.31 -3.12
CA GLY A 183 20.81 34.88 -3.28
C GLY A 183 20.19 34.21 -2.04
N ALA A 184 19.66 35.00 -1.10
CA ALA A 184 18.99 34.53 0.10
C ALA A 184 17.49 34.35 -0.17
N ILE A 185 17.14 33.36 -1.01
CA ILE A 185 15.76 33.07 -1.41
C ILE A 185 15.40 31.61 -1.16
N ASP A 186 14.13 31.36 -0.82
CA ASP A 186 13.52 30.04 -0.71
C ASP A 186 12.11 30.05 -1.30
N THR A 187 11.42 28.91 -1.28
CA THR A 187 10.10 28.73 -1.90
C THR A 187 9.00 29.60 -1.28
N GLY A 188 9.16 30.07 -0.03
CA GLY A 188 8.19 30.94 0.65
C GLY A 188 8.56 32.43 0.60
N PHE A 189 9.63 32.82 -0.11
CA PHE A 189 10.12 34.19 -0.12
C PHE A 189 9.06 35.20 -0.59
N VAL A 190 8.44 34.94 -1.74
CA VAL A 190 7.46 35.88 -2.32
C VAL A 190 6.25 36.09 -1.40
N GLU A 191 5.75 35.01 -0.78
CA GLU A 191 4.63 35.08 0.16
C GLU A 191 4.96 35.93 1.39
N ARG A 192 6.19 35.79 1.93
CA ARG A 192 6.63 36.56 3.11
C ARG A 192 6.82 38.05 2.83
N HIS A 193 7.22 38.41 1.62
CA HIS A 193 7.56 39.79 1.24
C HIS A 193 6.51 40.44 0.34
N LEU A 194 5.35 39.82 0.13
CA LEU A 194 4.39 40.27 -0.87
C LEU A 194 3.91 41.71 -0.63
N ALA A 195 3.68 42.08 0.64
CA ALA A 195 3.30 43.43 1.04
C ALA A 195 4.35 44.50 0.71
N ASP A 196 5.63 44.12 0.67
CA ASP A 196 6.75 45.01 0.33
C ASP A 196 7.01 45.06 -1.19
N LEU A 197 6.61 44.00 -1.90
CA LEU A 197 6.87 43.80 -3.33
C LEU A 197 5.74 44.35 -4.22
N VAL A 198 4.52 44.43 -3.70
CA VAL A 198 3.36 45.02 -4.38
C VAL A 198 3.10 46.40 -3.76
N PRO A 199 3.21 47.50 -4.53
CA PRO A 199 2.83 48.82 -4.02
C PRO A 199 1.38 48.80 -3.52
N ALA A 200 1.10 49.47 -2.41
CA ALA A 200 -0.28 49.74 -2.00
C ALA A 200 -1.01 50.42 -3.18
N GLU A 201 -2.18 49.91 -3.55
CA GLU A 201 -2.98 50.52 -4.62
C GLU A 201 -3.09 52.03 -4.35
N GLU A 202 -2.75 52.86 -5.33
CA GLU A 202 -3.45 54.13 -5.46
C GLU A 202 -4.93 53.76 -5.51
N ALA A 203 -5.65 54.07 -4.44
CA ALA A 203 -7.09 53.92 -4.38
C ALA A 203 -7.65 54.57 -5.65
N ARG A 204 -8.10 53.74 -6.60
CA ARG A 204 -9.08 54.21 -7.57
C ARG A 204 -10.22 54.80 -6.74
N PRO A 205 -10.70 55.99 -7.11
CA PRO A 205 -11.54 56.81 -6.25
C PRO A 205 -12.59 55.93 -5.62
N ALA A 206 -12.54 55.85 -4.28
CA ALA A 206 -13.49 55.12 -3.48
C ALA A 206 -14.88 55.37 -4.04
N ASP A 207 -15.59 54.27 -4.26
CA ASP A 207 -17.00 54.22 -4.61
C ASP A 207 -17.74 55.39 -3.96
N ALA A 208 -18.39 56.20 -4.80
CA ALA A 208 -19.44 57.06 -4.31
C ALA A 208 -20.40 56.16 -3.53
N ALA A 209 -20.50 56.39 -2.22
CA ALA A 209 -21.28 55.59 -1.27
C ALA A 209 -22.62 55.19 -1.92
N GLY A 210 -22.75 53.91 -2.27
CA GLY A 210 -23.91 53.35 -2.94
C GLY A 210 -23.73 52.78 -4.35
N THR A 211 -22.54 52.82 -4.97
CA THR A 211 -22.35 52.16 -6.29
C THR A 211 -21.94 50.70 -6.14
N LEU A 212 -22.72 49.78 -6.70
CA LEU A 212 -22.46 48.34 -6.75
C LEU A 212 -21.98 47.95 -8.15
N VAL A 213 -20.82 47.32 -8.21
CA VAL A 213 -20.17 46.90 -9.46
C VAL A 213 -20.15 45.38 -9.59
N ALA A 214 -19.93 44.88 -10.80
CA ALA A 214 -19.75 43.46 -11.06
C ALA A 214 -18.45 42.98 -10.41
N PRO A 215 -18.49 42.01 -9.47
CA PRO A 215 -17.29 41.52 -8.79
C PRO A 215 -16.36 40.74 -9.73
N MET A 216 -16.87 40.33 -10.89
CA MET A 216 -16.15 39.63 -11.94
C MET A 216 -16.88 39.80 -13.26
N SER A 217 -16.21 39.46 -14.37
CA SER A 217 -16.87 39.41 -15.67
C SER A 217 -17.84 38.22 -15.73
N GLY A 218 -19.07 38.43 -16.21
CA GLY A 218 -20.10 37.40 -16.26
C GLY A 218 -21.34 37.83 -17.05
N THR A 219 -22.29 36.91 -17.21
CA THR A 219 -23.59 37.18 -17.83
C THR A 219 -24.63 37.42 -16.74
N VAL A 220 -25.41 38.49 -16.85
CA VAL A 220 -26.47 38.79 -15.88
C VAL A 220 -27.61 37.76 -16.05
N VAL A 221 -27.85 36.93 -15.03
CA VAL A 221 -28.89 35.90 -15.02
C VAL A 221 -30.22 36.47 -14.56
N SER A 222 -30.20 37.27 -13.50
CA SER A 222 -31.39 37.90 -12.95
C SER A 222 -31.04 39.26 -12.32
N VAL A 223 -32.04 40.15 -12.33
CA VAL A 223 -31.99 41.47 -11.70
C VAL A 223 -33.20 41.55 -10.77
N HIS A 224 -32.95 41.80 -9.49
CA HIS A 224 -33.93 41.83 -8.40
C HIS A 224 -34.05 43.23 -7.78
N ALA A 225 -33.69 44.26 -8.53
CA ALA A 225 -33.72 45.65 -8.10
C ALA A 225 -34.42 46.50 -9.16
N GLU A 226 -35.31 47.39 -8.75
CA GLU A 226 -35.96 48.38 -9.63
C GLU A 226 -35.62 49.82 -9.20
N PRO A 227 -35.37 50.77 -10.14
CA PRO A 227 -35.21 52.18 -9.78
C PRO A 227 -36.39 52.73 -8.95
N GLY A 228 -36.10 53.32 -7.79
CA GLY A 228 -37.04 53.83 -6.80
C GLY A 228 -37.33 52.86 -5.64
N GLU A 229 -36.85 51.62 -5.70
CA GLU A 229 -37.09 50.60 -4.67
C GLU A 229 -36.18 50.79 -3.44
N ALA A 230 -36.75 50.69 -2.23
CA ALA A 230 -35.97 50.68 -0.99
C ALA A 230 -35.49 49.26 -0.68
N VAL A 231 -34.18 49.06 -0.57
CA VAL A 231 -33.54 47.76 -0.32
C VAL A 231 -32.81 47.76 1.03
N ALA A 232 -32.81 46.62 1.72
CA ALA A 232 -32.09 46.43 2.98
C ALA A 232 -30.65 45.97 2.72
N ALA A 233 -29.76 46.12 3.71
CA ALA A 233 -28.43 45.50 3.64
C ALA A 233 -28.57 43.98 3.48
N GLY A 234 -27.81 43.39 2.57
CA GLY A 234 -27.82 41.95 2.27
C GLY A 234 -28.87 41.51 1.25
N SER A 235 -29.80 42.38 0.85
CA SER A 235 -30.76 42.10 -0.23
C SER A 235 -30.05 41.73 -1.52
N VAL A 236 -30.52 40.68 -2.20
CA VAL A 236 -30.02 40.28 -3.53
C VAL A 236 -30.49 41.31 -4.56
N LEU A 237 -29.57 41.82 -5.38
CA LEU A 237 -29.88 42.84 -6.38
C LEU A 237 -29.63 42.34 -7.81
N VAL A 238 -28.54 41.60 -8.05
CA VAL A 238 -28.19 41.05 -9.36
C VAL A 238 -27.54 39.68 -9.19
N VAL A 239 -27.85 38.72 -10.04
CA VAL A 239 -27.14 37.43 -10.12
C VAL A 239 -26.37 37.37 -11.43
N LEU A 240 -25.08 37.03 -11.37
CA LEU A 240 -24.21 36.86 -12.52
C LEU A 240 -23.84 35.38 -12.69
N GLU A 241 -23.85 34.86 -13.91
CA GLU A 241 -23.27 33.57 -14.25
C GLU A 241 -21.86 33.79 -14.79
N ALA A 242 -20.88 33.18 -14.13
CA ALA A 242 -19.51 33.12 -14.59
C ALA A 242 -18.95 31.74 -14.30
N MET A 243 -18.22 31.15 -15.27
CA MET A 243 -17.55 29.86 -15.10
C MET A 243 -18.45 28.72 -14.58
N LYS A 244 -19.71 28.64 -15.04
CA LYS A 244 -20.74 27.65 -14.61
C LYS A 244 -21.23 27.80 -13.17
N MET A 245 -20.95 28.93 -12.52
CA MET A 245 -21.39 29.25 -11.16
C MET A 245 -22.18 30.56 -11.17
N GLU A 246 -23.20 30.63 -10.31
CA GLU A 246 -23.96 31.86 -10.06
C GLU A 246 -23.32 32.66 -8.91
N HIS A 247 -23.14 33.96 -9.14
CA HIS A 247 -22.56 34.92 -8.21
C HIS A 247 -23.59 35.99 -7.87
N VAL A 248 -23.97 36.04 -6.59
CA VAL A 248 -25.04 36.91 -6.09
C VAL A 248 -24.45 38.24 -5.62
N VAL A 249 -24.82 39.34 -6.29
CA VAL A 249 -24.47 40.71 -5.90
C VAL A 249 -25.53 41.26 -4.97
N ARG A 250 -25.12 41.61 -3.75
CA ARG A 250 -26.01 42.05 -2.65
C ARG A 250 -25.80 43.52 -2.30
N ALA A 251 -26.83 44.16 -1.76
CA ALA A 251 -26.74 45.51 -1.22
C ALA A 251 -25.80 45.55 0.00
N ALA A 252 -24.76 46.38 -0.03
CA ALA A 252 -23.80 46.51 1.08
C ALA A 252 -24.40 47.26 2.30
N HIS A 253 -25.37 48.15 2.06
CA HIS A 253 -26.05 48.96 3.07
C HIS A 253 -27.50 49.21 2.65
N PRO A 254 -28.42 49.58 3.57
CA PRO A 254 -29.77 49.98 3.17
C PRO A 254 -29.73 51.25 2.32
N GLY A 255 -30.64 51.37 1.36
CA GLY A 255 -30.70 52.51 0.45
C GLY A 255 -31.85 52.40 -0.54
N VAL A 256 -32.03 53.43 -1.36
CA VAL A 256 -33.01 53.44 -2.45
C VAL A 256 -32.26 53.23 -3.77
N VAL A 257 -32.70 52.28 -4.57
CA VAL A 257 -32.13 52.01 -5.90
C VAL A 257 -32.34 53.23 -6.79
N ARG A 258 -31.27 53.92 -7.15
CA ARG A 258 -31.32 55.08 -8.04
C ARG A 258 -31.30 54.68 -9.51
N GLU A 259 -30.46 53.71 -9.84
CA GLU A 259 -30.21 53.29 -11.21
C GLU A 259 -29.83 51.81 -11.24
N VAL A 260 -30.32 51.09 -12.24
CA VAL A 260 -29.92 49.71 -12.54
C VAL A 260 -29.36 49.70 -13.96
N SER A 261 -28.06 49.49 -14.07
CA SER A 261 -27.32 49.48 -15.34
C SER A 261 -27.14 48.05 -15.89
N ALA A 262 -27.46 47.03 -15.09
CA ALA A 262 -27.44 45.62 -15.48
C ALA A 262 -28.74 45.21 -16.19
N ALA A 263 -28.64 44.47 -17.30
CA ALA A 263 -29.78 43.91 -18.02
C ALA A 263 -29.65 42.38 -18.11
N VAL A 264 -30.73 41.65 -17.82
CA VAL A 264 -30.77 40.18 -17.93
C VAL A 264 -30.35 39.73 -19.33
N GLY A 265 -29.44 38.76 -19.40
CA GLY A 265 -28.80 38.26 -20.62
C GLY A 265 -27.62 39.09 -21.12
N GLY A 266 -27.35 40.26 -20.53
CA GLY A 266 -26.21 41.11 -20.86
C GLY A 266 -24.90 40.62 -20.25
N THR A 267 -23.79 40.78 -20.98
CA THR A 267 -22.44 40.51 -20.46
C THR A 267 -21.87 41.75 -19.81
N VAL A 268 -21.40 41.63 -18.58
CA VAL A 268 -20.74 42.70 -17.81
C VAL A 268 -19.28 42.35 -17.57
N ALA A 269 -18.41 43.35 -17.62
CA ALA A 269 -17.01 43.21 -17.23
C ALA A 269 -16.84 43.42 -15.73
N GLU A 270 -15.79 42.86 -15.13
CA GLU A 270 -15.40 43.15 -13.74
C GLU A 270 -15.28 44.66 -13.52
N GLY A 271 -15.90 45.18 -12.46
CA GLY A 271 -15.94 46.61 -12.14
C GLY A 271 -17.00 47.41 -12.91
N ALA A 272 -17.76 46.81 -13.83
CA ALA A 272 -18.89 47.49 -14.47
C ALA A 272 -19.98 47.80 -13.44
N VAL A 273 -20.53 49.02 -13.46
CA VAL A 273 -21.63 49.41 -12.57
C VAL A 273 -22.85 48.56 -12.88
N LEU A 274 -23.41 47.93 -11.85
CA LEU A 274 -24.63 47.13 -11.93
C LEU A 274 -25.82 47.89 -11.36
N VAL A 275 -25.66 48.47 -10.17
CA VAL A 275 -26.72 49.18 -9.44
C VAL A 275 -26.11 50.38 -8.72
N ARG A 276 -26.80 51.52 -8.69
CA ARG A 276 -26.50 52.65 -7.80
C ARG A 276 -27.60 52.78 -6.76
N LEU A 277 -27.22 52.92 -5.50
CA LEU A 277 -28.08 53.16 -4.34
C LEU A 277 -27.84 54.58 -3.82
N ASP A 278 -28.89 55.31 -3.51
CA ASP A 278 -28.78 56.50 -2.67
C ASP A 278 -28.87 56.10 -1.19
N PRO A 279 -27.95 56.57 -0.31
CA PRO A 279 -27.97 56.24 1.10
C PRO A 279 -29.17 56.89 1.80
N GLY A 280 -29.95 56.07 2.51
CA GLY A 280 -31.11 56.52 3.29
C GLY A 280 -32.43 55.89 2.84
N GLY A 281 -32.95 55.00 3.67
CA GLY A 281 -34.25 54.37 3.49
C GLY A 281 -34.43 53.26 4.52
N ALA A 282 -35.43 53.38 5.40
CA ALA A 282 -35.84 52.28 6.26
C ALA A 282 -36.65 51.28 5.40
N GLY A 283 -35.94 50.51 4.57
CA GLY A 283 -36.55 49.44 3.78
C GLY A 283 -37.06 48.34 4.69
N ALA A 284 -38.33 47.95 4.52
CA ALA A 284 -38.91 46.79 5.19
C ALA A 284 -38.04 45.56 4.90
N ALA A 285 -37.80 44.73 5.92
CA ALA A 285 -37.02 43.51 5.80
C ALA A 285 -37.67 42.57 4.75
N GLY A 286 -37.13 42.59 3.52
CA GLY A 286 -37.36 41.52 2.55
C GLY A 286 -36.84 40.20 3.14
N PRO A 287 -37.36 39.05 2.70
CA PRO A 287 -37.03 37.75 3.29
C PRO A 287 -35.52 37.54 3.23
N ALA A 288 -34.87 37.69 4.37
CA ALA A 288 -33.47 37.37 4.54
C ALA A 288 -33.36 35.85 4.47
N ASP A 289 -32.99 35.34 3.30
CA ASP A 289 -32.70 33.91 3.08
C ASP A 289 -31.37 33.48 3.75
N SER A 290 -30.96 34.20 4.80
CA SER A 290 -29.72 34.01 5.53
C SER A 290 -29.95 34.31 7.02
N GLY A 291 -30.89 33.57 7.62
CA GLY A 291 -30.85 33.35 9.07
C GLY A 291 -29.61 32.54 9.45
N PRO A 292 -29.24 32.49 10.74
CA PRO A 292 -28.16 31.62 11.19
C PRO A 292 -28.44 30.17 10.76
N VAL A 293 -27.50 29.58 10.03
CA VAL A 293 -27.58 28.17 9.59
C VAL A 293 -27.50 27.30 10.83
N ASP A 294 -28.56 26.55 11.09
CA ASP A 294 -28.56 25.51 12.12
C ASP A 294 -27.64 24.36 11.64
N PRO A 295 -26.50 24.11 12.31
CA PRO A 295 -25.57 23.06 11.92
C PRO A 295 -26.17 21.65 12.02
N ASP A 296 -27.26 21.47 12.77
CA ASP A 296 -27.94 20.19 12.93
C ASP A 296 -29.01 19.93 11.85
N THR A 297 -29.31 20.94 11.01
CA THR A 297 -30.25 20.77 9.91
C THR A 297 -29.66 19.88 8.81
N VAL A 298 -30.21 18.67 8.68
CA VAL A 298 -29.84 17.71 7.63
C VAL A 298 -30.48 18.14 6.30
N ARG A 299 -29.63 18.47 5.33
CA ARG A 299 -30.07 18.78 3.96
C ARG A 299 -30.72 17.57 3.28
N ALA A 300 -31.62 17.83 2.33
CA ALA A 300 -32.34 16.77 1.61
C ALA A 300 -31.41 15.80 0.85
N ASP A 301 -30.33 16.30 0.26
CA ASP A 301 -29.32 15.49 -0.42
C ASP A 301 -28.52 14.61 0.56
N LEU A 302 -28.16 15.15 1.73
CA LEU A 302 -27.54 14.37 2.80
C LEU A 302 -28.51 13.31 3.36
N ALA A 303 -29.80 13.63 3.49
CA ALA A 303 -30.83 12.68 3.90
C ALA A 303 -30.96 11.52 2.91
N GLU A 304 -30.88 11.78 1.60
CA GLU A 304 -30.85 10.74 0.57
C GLU A 304 -29.63 9.83 0.72
N VAL A 305 -28.44 10.39 0.94
CA VAL A 305 -27.21 9.61 1.19
C VAL A 305 -27.40 8.71 2.42
N GLY A 306 -27.89 9.27 3.53
CA GLY A 306 -28.18 8.51 4.75
C GLY A 306 -29.16 7.36 4.50
N ALA A 307 -30.26 7.63 3.78
CA ALA A 307 -31.26 6.62 3.44
C ALA A 307 -30.70 5.48 2.57
N ARG A 308 -29.84 5.79 1.59
CA ARG A 308 -29.22 4.76 0.73
C ARG A 308 -28.18 3.94 1.49
N HIS A 309 -27.40 4.55 2.39
CA HIS A 309 -26.45 3.83 3.23
C HIS A 309 -27.15 2.89 4.22
N ALA A 310 -28.32 3.28 4.75
CA ALA A 310 -29.07 2.50 5.73
C ALA A 310 -29.34 1.06 5.26
N PHE A 311 -29.70 0.84 4.00
CA PHE A 311 -29.96 -0.51 3.45
C PHE A 311 -28.79 -1.48 3.57
N GLY A 312 -27.56 -0.97 3.65
CA GLY A 312 -26.36 -1.79 3.82
C GLY A 312 -26.05 -2.13 5.27
N LEU A 313 -26.62 -1.44 6.26
CA LEU A 313 -26.28 -1.57 7.68
C LEU A 313 -27.15 -2.61 8.38
N ASP A 314 -26.56 -3.38 9.29
CA ASP A 314 -27.25 -4.46 10.02
C ASP A 314 -28.43 -3.96 10.85
N ALA A 315 -28.32 -2.76 11.44
CA ALA A 315 -29.39 -2.10 12.20
C ALA A 315 -30.69 -1.92 11.40
N HIS A 316 -30.60 -1.87 10.07
CA HIS A 316 -31.74 -1.73 9.16
C HIS A 316 -32.09 -3.02 8.40
N ARG A 317 -31.48 -4.16 8.78
CA ARG A 317 -31.73 -5.49 8.19
C ARG A 317 -32.04 -6.55 9.27
N PRO A 318 -32.91 -6.26 10.27
CA PRO A 318 -33.05 -7.10 11.47
C PRO A 318 -33.46 -8.55 11.17
N GLU A 319 -34.29 -8.80 10.15
CA GLU A 319 -34.68 -10.16 9.77
C GLU A 319 -33.52 -10.97 9.17
N VAL A 320 -32.63 -10.31 8.41
CA VAL A 320 -31.45 -10.94 7.80
C VAL A 320 -30.43 -11.27 8.90
N VAL A 321 -30.20 -10.32 9.80
CA VAL A 321 -29.33 -10.48 10.97
C VAL A 321 -29.83 -11.63 11.85
N ALA A 322 -31.11 -11.62 12.22
CA ALA A 322 -31.73 -12.68 13.03
C ALA A 322 -31.59 -14.07 12.38
N ARG A 323 -31.72 -14.17 11.04
CA ARG A 323 -31.53 -15.43 10.32
C ARG A 323 -30.07 -15.92 10.35
N ARG A 324 -29.09 -15.02 10.27
CA ARG A 324 -27.67 -15.37 10.43
C ARG A 324 -27.40 -15.86 11.85
N HIS A 325 -27.84 -15.11 12.86
CA HIS A 325 -27.65 -15.46 14.26
C HIS A 325 -28.35 -16.77 14.66
N ALA A 326 -29.54 -17.03 14.12
CA ALA A 326 -30.25 -18.30 14.35
C ALA A 326 -29.48 -19.52 13.79
N ALA A 327 -28.61 -19.31 12.80
CA ALA A 327 -27.71 -20.33 12.27
C ALA A 327 -26.36 -20.37 13.02
N GLY A 328 -26.20 -19.62 14.12
CA GLY A 328 -24.96 -19.51 14.87
C GLY A 328 -23.86 -18.72 14.15
N ARG A 329 -24.23 -17.88 13.17
CA ARG A 329 -23.29 -17.15 12.33
C ARG A 329 -23.43 -15.64 12.46
N ARG A 330 -22.31 -14.93 12.33
CA ARG A 330 -22.21 -13.48 12.29
C ARG A 330 -22.54 -12.94 10.91
N THR A 331 -22.77 -11.64 10.80
CA THR A 331 -22.85 -10.94 9.52
C THR A 331 -21.45 -10.56 9.01
N ALA A 332 -21.37 -10.15 7.74
CA ALA A 332 -20.15 -9.60 7.16
C ALA A 332 -19.65 -8.37 7.94
N ARG A 333 -20.56 -7.53 8.45
CA ARG A 333 -20.20 -6.31 9.20
C ARG A 333 -19.74 -6.63 10.61
N GLU A 334 -20.43 -7.53 11.32
CA GLU A 334 -20.00 -7.99 12.64
C GLU A 334 -18.57 -8.57 12.63
N ASN A 335 -18.22 -9.32 11.58
CA ASN A 335 -16.86 -9.84 11.41
C ASN A 335 -15.83 -8.72 11.16
N LEU A 336 -16.16 -7.71 10.36
CA LEU A 336 -15.28 -6.57 10.10
C LEU A 336 -15.14 -5.64 11.31
N ASP A 337 -16.22 -5.45 12.08
CA ASP A 337 -16.24 -4.63 13.30
C ASP A 337 -15.45 -5.30 14.44
N ASP A 338 -15.51 -6.63 14.57
CA ASP A 338 -14.67 -7.39 15.51
C ASP A 338 -13.19 -7.42 15.04
N LEU A 339 -12.96 -7.49 13.73
CA LEU A 339 -11.61 -7.51 13.15
C LEU A 339 -10.89 -6.17 13.26
N CYS A 340 -11.57 -5.05 13.04
CA CYS A 340 -10.96 -3.72 13.03
C CYS A 340 -10.97 -3.10 14.43
N ASP A 341 -10.00 -2.24 14.72
CA ASP A 341 -10.02 -1.44 15.94
C ASP A 341 -11.24 -0.50 15.91
N PRO A 342 -11.91 -0.25 17.06
CA PRO A 342 -13.17 0.50 17.10
C PRO A 342 -13.11 1.85 16.38
N GLY A 343 -14.05 2.10 15.48
CA GLY A 343 -14.18 3.37 14.74
C GLY A 343 -13.13 3.58 13.64
N THR A 344 -12.31 2.58 13.30
CA THR A 344 -11.23 2.74 12.31
C THR A 344 -11.58 2.27 10.89
N PHE A 345 -12.66 1.50 10.72
CA PHE A 345 -13.04 0.97 9.42
C PHE A 345 -13.70 2.06 8.54
N THR A 346 -13.06 2.36 7.41
CA THR A 346 -13.60 3.22 6.35
C THR A 346 -14.03 2.36 5.18
N GLU A 347 -15.33 2.30 4.93
CA GLU A 347 -15.92 1.49 3.85
C GLU A 347 -15.77 2.17 2.47
N PHE A 348 -15.47 1.37 1.45
CA PHE A 348 -15.38 1.77 0.05
C PHE A 348 -16.50 1.12 -0.75
N GLY A 349 -17.20 1.91 -1.57
CA GLY A 349 -18.25 1.42 -2.47
C GLY A 349 -19.48 0.85 -1.75
N ALA A 350 -19.83 1.37 -0.58
CA ALA A 350 -21.00 0.93 0.20
C ALA A 350 -22.32 0.99 -0.59
N LEU A 351 -22.46 1.99 -1.47
CA LEU A 351 -23.66 2.22 -2.29
C LEU A 351 -23.66 1.42 -3.61
N ALA A 352 -22.70 0.53 -3.83
CA ALA A 352 -22.70 -0.34 -4.99
C ALA A 352 -23.90 -1.30 -4.95
N VAL A 353 -24.44 -1.62 -6.13
CA VAL A 353 -25.56 -2.55 -6.31
C VAL A 353 -25.20 -3.57 -7.38
N ALA A 354 -25.93 -4.69 -7.47
CA ALA A 354 -25.70 -5.68 -8.52
C ALA A 354 -25.91 -5.10 -9.93
N ALA A 355 -25.12 -5.57 -10.90
CA ALA A 355 -25.14 -5.12 -12.29
C ALA A 355 -26.31 -5.76 -13.08
N GLN A 356 -27.53 -5.50 -12.62
CA GLN A 356 -28.78 -6.13 -13.06
C GLN A 356 -29.88 -5.12 -13.42
N ARG A 357 -29.51 -3.87 -13.74
CA ARG A 357 -30.46 -2.79 -14.07
C ARG A 357 -31.32 -3.09 -15.30
N ARG A 358 -30.83 -3.94 -16.22
CA ARG A 358 -31.63 -4.39 -17.38
C ARG A 358 -32.79 -5.32 -17.02
N ARG A 359 -32.83 -5.89 -15.81
CA ARG A 359 -33.83 -6.88 -15.38
C ARG A 359 -34.55 -6.54 -14.07
N ARG A 360 -34.04 -5.59 -13.28
CA ARG A 360 -34.59 -5.17 -11.99
C ARG A 360 -34.57 -3.65 -11.87
N PRO A 361 -35.61 -3.02 -11.30
CA PRO A 361 -35.62 -1.58 -11.05
C PRO A 361 -34.52 -1.19 -10.05
N LEU A 362 -34.04 0.06 -10.14
CA LEU A 362 -32.90 0.52 -9.34
C LEU A 362 -33.22 0.52 -7.85
N GLU A 363 -34.44 0.87 -7.46
CA GLU A 363 -34.88 0.92 -6.07
C GLU A 363 -34.80 -0.46 -5.41
N GLU A 364 -35.17 -1.51 -6.15
CA GLU A 364 -35.07 -2.90 -5.70
C GLU A 364 -33.59 -3.33 -5.57
N LEU A 365 -32.74 -2.93 -6.51
CA LEU A 365 -31.30 -3.20 -6.45
C LEU A 365 -30.63 -2.51 -5.26
N VAL A 366 -30.98 -1.26 -4.97
CA VAL A 366 -30.48 -0.49 -3.82
C VAL A 366 -30.87 -1.19 -2.51
N ARG A 367 -32.11 -1.68 -2.40
CA ARG A 367 -32.59 -2.37 -1.20
C ARG A 367 -32.02 -3.78 -1.03
N ASP A 368 -32.00 -4.57 -2.09
CA ASP A 368 -31.80 -6.03 -2.00
C ASP A 368 -30.38 -6.47 -2.37
N THR A 369 -29.56 -5.58 -2.96
CA THR A 369 -28.17 -5.88 -3.32
C THR A 369 -27.16 -4.89 -2.74
N PRO A 370 -27.28 -4.52 -1.44
CA PRO A 370 -26.40 -3.53 -0.85
C PRO A 370 -24.93 -3.95 -0.96
N ALA A 371 -24.07 -2.96 -1.22
CA ALA A 371 -22.63 -3.14 -1.42
C ALA A 371 -22.24 -4.18 -2.50
N ASP A 372 -23.19 -4.60 -3.36
CA ASP A 372 -23.10 -5.75 -4.27
C ASP A 372 -22.66 -7.07 -3.58
N GLY A 373 -23.03 -7.24 -2.31
CA GLY A 373 -22.72 -8.44 -1.52
C GLY A 373 -21.25 -8.57 -1.12
N MET A 374 -20.51 -7.47 -1.10
CA MET A 374 -19.10 -7.44 -0.67
C MET A 374 -18.82 -6.15 0.08
N VAL A 375 -18.60 -6.22 1.39
CA VAL A 375 -18.17 -5.10 2.21
C VAL A 375 -16.65 -5.00 2.10
N THR A 376 -16.15 -3.83 1.69
CA THR A 376 -14.72 -3.62 1.44
C THR A 376 -14.27 -2.31 2.06
N GLY A 377 -13.08 -2.27 2.63
CA GLY A 377 -12.54 -1.01 3.13
C GLY A 377 -11.14 -1.12 3.71
N THR A 378 -10.73 -0.04 4.36
CA THR A 378 -9.49 0.00 5.15
C THR A 378 -9.82 0.19 6.62
N GLY A 379 -9.15 -0.54 7.51
CA GLY A 379 -9.27 -0.39 8.96
C GLY A 379 -7.90 -0.37 9.63
N ARG A 380 -7.87 -0.49 10.96
CA ARG A 380 -6.65 -0.76 11.73
C ARG A 380 -6.80 -2.04 12.53
N ILE A 381 -5.71 -2.76 12.74
CA ILE A 381 -5.63 -3.92 13.64
C ILE A 381 -4.41 -3.72 14.53
N GLY A 382 -4.63 -3.49 15.83
CA GLY A 382 -3.53 -3.17 16.74
C GLY A 382 -2.81 -1.87 16.34
N GLY A 383 -3.56 -0.89 15.82
CA GLY A 383 -3.05 0.39 15.34
C GLY A 383 -2.47 0.36 13.92
N VAL A 384 -2.21 -0.80 13.33
CA VAL A 384 -1.59 -0.92 11.99
C VAL A 384 -2.67 -0.94 10.89
N PRO A 385 -2.54 -0.15 9.82
CA PRO A 385 -3.53 -0.10 8.75
C PRO A 385 -3.61 -1.42 7.96
N VAL A 386 -4.83 -1.84 7.62
CA VAL A 386 -5.11 -3.05 6.84
C VAL A 386 -6.19 -2.80 5.80
N VAL A 387 -6.21 -3.61 4.74
CA VAL A 387 -7.37 -3.78 3.87
C VAL A 387 -8.20 -4.94 4.41
N ALA A 388 -9.50 -4.72 4.62
CA ALA A 388 -10.42 -5.75 5.07
C ALA A 388 -11.60 -5.88 4.11
N MET A 389 -11.92 -7.12 3.77
CA MET A 389 -12.91 -7.46 2.76
C MET A 389 -13.75 -8.65 3.23
N SER A 390 -15.07 -8.53 3.14
CA SER A 390 -15.99 -9.61 3.51
C SER A 390 -17.10 -9.74 2.49
N TYR A 391 -17.22 -10.92 1.89
CA TYR A 391 -18.44 -11.26 1.17
C TYR A 391 -19.61 -11.35 2.16
N ASP A 392 -20.78 -10.88 1.73
CA ASP A 392 -22.04 -11.01 2.47
C ASP A 392 -22.87 -12.13 1.84
N TYR A 393 -22.87 -13.29 2.49
CA TYR A 393 -23.63 -14.45 2.03
C TYR A 393 -25.13 -14.19 1.90
N THR A 394 -25.66 -13.22 2.65
CA THR A 394 -27.09 -12.89 2.62
C THR A 394 -27.50 -12.15 1.34
N VAL A 395 -26.54 -11.61 0.60
CA VAL A 395 -26.74 -10.93 -0.69
C VAL A 395 -26.27 -11.86 -1.81
N LEU A 396 -27.23 -12.44 -2.53
CA LEU A 396 -26.97 -13.31 -3.68
C LEU A 396 -25.96 -14.44 -3.39
N ALA A 397 -26.03 -15.04 -2.18
CA ALA A 397 -25.16 -16.12 -1.73
C ALA A 397 -23.65 -15.78 -1.73
N GLY A 398 -23.28 -14.51 -1.54
CA GLY A 398 -21.88 -14.06 -1.52
C GLY A 398 -21.18 -14.27 -2.86
N THR A 399 -21.93 -14.32 -3.97
CA THR A 399 -21.39 -14.56 -5.31
C THR A 399 -20.68 -13.34 -5.87
N GLN A 400 -19.71 -13.58 -6.74
CA GLN A 400 -18.84 -12.58 -7.35
C GLN A 400 -19.50 -12.00 -8.61
N GLY A 401 -19.95 -10.75 -8.53
CA GLY A 401 -20.56 -10.00 -9.62
C GLY A 401 -19.64 -8.91 -10.16
N MET A 402 -20.09 -8.19 -11.18
CA MET A 402 -19.27 -7.17 -11.86
C MET A 402 -18.81 -6.07 -10.89
N ASN A 403 -19.72 -5.53 -10.08
CA ASN A 403 -19.39 -4.38 -9.23
C ASN A 403 -18.58 -4.80 -8.01
N ASN A 404 -18.86 -5.98 -7.42
CA ASN A 404 -18.02 -6.49 -6.33
C ASN A 404 -16.62 -6.95 -6.79
N HIS A 405 -16.44 -7.38 -8.05
CA HIS A 405 -15.11 -7.53 -8.65
C HIS A 405 -14.38 -6.19 -8.73
N ALA A 406 -15.04 -5.13 -9.24
CA ALA A 406 -14.46 -3.79 -9.31
C ALA A 406 -14.09 -3.24 -7.91
N LYS A 407 -14.90 -3.50 -6.88
CA LYS A 407 -14.59 -3.16 -5.49
C LYS A 407 -13.36 -3.92 -4.97
N THR A 408 -13.30 -5.23 -5.25
CA THR A 408 -12.18 -6.08 -4.83
C THR A 408 -10.88 -5.60 -5.52
N ASP A 409 -10.90 -5.37 -6.83
CA ASP A 409 -9.75 -4.84 -7.58
C ASP A 409 -9.29 -3.49 -7.03
N ARG A 410 -10.23 -2.59 -6.69
CA ARG A 410 -9.91 -1.29 -6.10
C ARG A 410 -9.17 -1.44 -4.78
N MET A 411 -9.57 -2.39 -3.93
CA MET A 411 -8.95 -2.67 -2.63
C MET A 411 -7.60 -3.38 -2.75
N LEU A 412 -7.48 -4.37 -3.62
CA LEU A 412 -6.20 -5.02 -3.89
C LEU A 412 -5.18 -4.01 -4.43
N ALA A 413 -5.61 -3.06 -5.27
CA ALA A 413 -4.75 -1.96 -5.72
C ALA A 413 -4.40 -0.96 -4.59
N VAL A 414 -5.24 -0.78 -3.56
CA VAL A 414 -4.87 -0.01 -2.36
C VAL A 414 -3.81 -0.76 -1.56
N ALA A 415 -4.04 -2.06 -1.33
CA ALA A 415 -3.09 -2.92 -0.62
C ALA A 415 -1.71 -2.90 -1.29
N GLU A 416 -1.66 -3.07 -2.63
CA GLU A 416 -0.40 -3.06 -3.39
C GLU A 416 0.32 -1.71 -3.29
N ARG A 417 -0.38 -0.59 -3.50
CA ARG A 417 0.25 0.74 -3.51
C ARG A 417 0.74 1.21 -2.14
N ARG A 418 0.10 0.74 -1.07
CA ARG A 418 0.39 1.18 0.31
C ARG A 418 1.13 0.12 1.12
N GLY A 419 1.38 -1.07 0.56
CA GLY A 419 1.98 -2.18 1.28
C GLY A 419 1.14 -2.66 2.47
N LEU A 420 -0.20 -2.68 2.34
CA LEU A 420 -1.09 -3.04 3.45
C LEU A 420 -1.41 -4.54 3.47
N PRO A 421 -1.42 -5.19 4.65
CA PRO A 421 -1.98 -6.53 4.80
C PRO A 421 -3.44 -6.60 4.34
N VAL A 422 -3.86 -7.78 3.89
CA VAL A 422 -5.24 -8.03 3.43
C VAL A 422 -5.88 -9.14 4.28
N VAL A 423 -7.08 -8.87 4.80
CA VAL A 423 -7.93 -9.89 5.41
C VAL A 423 -9.19 -10.07 4.56
N LEU A 424 -9.44 -11.31 4.14
CA LEU A 424 -10.56 -11.70 3.30
C LEU A 424 -11.45 -12.72 4.01
N PHE A 425 -12.71 -12.38 4.29
CA PHE A 425 -13.75 -13.36 4.60
C PHE A 425 -14.41 -13.84 3.29
N ALA A 426 -14.13 -15.08 2.93
CA ALA A 426 -14.34 -15.61 1.59
C ALA A 426 -15.68 -16.36 1.39
N GLU A 427 -16.63 -16.30 2.33
CA GLU A 427 -17.91 -17.04 2.23
C GLU A 427 -18.67 -16.66 0.94
N GLY A 428 -18.88 -17.62 0.03
CA GLY A 428 -19.60 -17.39 -1.21
C GLY A 428 -19.52 -18.51 -2.25
N GLY A 429 -20.39 -18.41 -3.26
CA GLY A 429 -20.61 -19.45 -4.27
C GLY A 429 -19.85 -19.31 -5.59
N GLY A 430 -18.95 -18.34 -5.73
CA GLY A 430 -18.21 -18.07 -6.96
C GLY A 430 -18.90 -17.11 -7.91
N GLY A 431 -18.57 -17.19 -9.21
CA GLY A 431 -19.01 -16.25 -10.23
C GLY A 431 -20.54 -16.18 -10.39
N ARG A 432 -21.07 -14.95 -10.49
CA ARG A 432 -22.51 -14.71 -10.57
C ARG A 432 -22.99 -14.74 -12.03
N PRO A 433 -23.91 -15.64 -12.40
CA PRO A 433 -24.41 -15.73 -13.79
C PRO A 433 -25.44 -14.66 -14.16
N GLY A 434 -26.04 -13.97 -13.18
CA GLY A 434 -27.22 -13.12 -13.37
C GLY A 434 -26.98 -11.66 -13.71
N ASP A 435 -25.73 -11.21 -13.85
CA ASP A 435 -25.36 -9.80 -14.08
C ASP A 435 -25.52 -9.41 -15.55
N THR A 436 -26.70 -8.91 -15.90
CA THR A 436 -27.14 -8.65 -17.28
C THR A 436 -26.65 -7.34 -17.88
N ASP A 437 -26.12 -6.41 -17.07
CA ASP A 437 -25.71 -5.09 -17.56
C ASP A 437 -24.41 -5.15 -18.39
N SER A 438 -23.69 -6.27 -18.30
CA SER A 438 -22.46 -6.54 -19.04
C SER A 438 -22.68 -6.75 -20.53
N THR A 439 -21.65 -6.45 -21.32
CA THR A 439 -21.47 -6.98 -22.68
C THR A 439 -20.37 -8.05 -22.74
N ALA A 440 -19.76 -8.39 -21.59
CA ALA A 440 -18.72 -9.40 -21.51
C ALA A 440 -19.26 -10.77 -21.94
N VAL A 441 -18.49 -11.46 -22.77
CA VAL A 441 -18.86 -12.79 -23.28
C VAL A 441 -18.57 -13.87 -22.24
N ALA A 442 -17.31 -13.94 -21.77
CA ALA A 442 -16.87 -15.00 -20.85
C ALA A 442 -16.37 -14.49 -19.49
N GLY A 443 -16.12 -13.19 -19.33
CA GLY A 443 -15.60 -12.62 -18.08
C GLY A 443 -14.17 -13.04 -17.71
N LEU A 444 -13.45 -13.76 -18.59
CA LEU A 444 -12.09 -14.27 -18.32
C LEU A 444 -11.00 -13.19 -18.27
N ASN A 445 -11.33 -11.95 -18.62
CA ASN A 445 -10.46 -10.80 -18.50
C ASN A 445 -10.50 -10.13 -17.11
N VAL A 446 -11.24 -10.69 -16.16
CA VAL A 446 -11.26 -10.20 -14.77
C VAL A 446 -9.89 -10.36 -14.14
N SER A 447 -9.38 -9.30 -13.52
CA SER A 447 -8.02 -9.24 -12.99
C SER A 447 -7.92 -9.52 -11.50
N THR A 448 -9.04 -9.71 -10.79
CA THR A 448 -9.08 -9.90 -9.33
C THR A 448 -8.21 -11.03 -8.82
N PHE A 449 -8.28 -12.21 -9.44
CA PHE A 449 -7.46 -13.35 -9.04
C PHE A 449 -5.96 -13.08 -9.27
N HIS A 450 -5.63 -12.40 -10.38
CA HIS A 450 -4.27 -11.99 -10.68
C HIS A 450 -3.75 -10.98 -9.66
N HIS A 451 -4.54 -9.96 -9.32
CA HIS A 451 -4.15 -8.95 -8.33
C HIS A 451 -3.99 -9.54 -6.92
N MET A 452 -4.86 -10.47 -6.51
CA MET A 452 -4.72 -11.17 -5.22
C MET A 452 -3.41 -11.97 -5.18
N ALA A 453 -3.17 -12.80 -6.21
CA ALA A 453 -1.96 -13.62 -6.29
C ALA A 453 -0.67 -12.78 -6.36
N ARG A 454 -0.70 -11.60 -6.97
CA ARG A 454 0.45 -10.68 -7.04
C ARG A 454 0.86 -10.10 -5.69
N LEU A 455 -0.02 -10.11 -4.69
CA LEU A 455 0.29 -9.65 -3.34
C LEU A 455 1.02 -10.71 -2.51
N SER A 456 0.96 -11.98 -2.92
CA SER A 456 1.66 -13.09 -2.26
C SER A 456 3.15 -12.77 -2.09
N GLY A 457 3.63 -12.89 -0.86
CA GLY A 457 5.03 -12.60 -0.52
C GLY A 457 5.41 -11.10 -0.53
N ARG A 458 4.45 -10.18 -0.74
CA ARG A 458 4.66 -8.72 -0.63
C ARG A 458 3.96 -8.13 0.59
N VAL A 459 2.74 -8.58 0.88
CA VAL A 459 1.97 -8.20 2.07
C VAL A 459 1.33 -9.45 2.68
N PRO A 460 1.12 -9.52 4.00
CA PRO A 460 0.44 -10.65 4.62
C PRO A 460 -1.00 -10.79 4.09
N LEU A 461 -1.35 -11.98 3.63
CA LEU A 461 -2.68 -12.32 3.13
C LEU A 461 -3.36 -13.33 4.07
N VAL A 462 -4.46 -12.93 4.68
CA VAL A 462 -5.26 -13.76 5.60
C VAL A 462 -6.60 -14.10 4.96
N GLY A 463 -6.85 -15.39 4.79
CA GLY A 463 -8.12 -15.91 4.31
C GLY A 463 -8.92 -16.52 5.46
N VAL A 464 -10.19 -16.12 5.59
CA VAL A 464 -11.13 -16.70 6.54
C VAL A 464 -12.29 -17.34 5.78
N ALA A 465 -12.54 -18.62 6.05
CA ALA A 465 -13.67 -19.36 5.51
C ALA A 465 -14.60 -19.82 6.64
N SER A 466 -15.81 -19.24 6.68
CA SER A 466 -16.94 -19.80 7.42
C SER A 466 -18.04 -20.14 6.42
N GLY A 467 -18.66 -21.30 6.57
CA GLY A 467 -19.66 -21.79 5.62
C GLY A 467 -19.09 -22.16 4.25
N ARG A 468 -19.82 -21.85 3.18
CA ARG A 468 -19.52 -22.35 1.83
C ARG A 468 -18.58 -21.41 1.10
N CYS A 469 -17.46 -21.93 0.57
CA CYS A 469 -16.47 -21.16 -0.19
C CYS A 469 -16.11 -21.92 -1.47
N PHE A 470 -16.72 -21.53 -2.60
CA PHE A 470 -16.57 -22.25 -3.88
C PHE A 470 -16.05 -21.38 -5.02
N ALA A 471 -15.44 -22.05 -6.00
CA ALA A 471 -14.97 -21.46 -7.26
C ALA A 471 -14.08 -20.23 -7.05
N GLY A 472 -14.44 -19.06 -7.58
CA GLY A 472 -13.60 -17.88 -7.48
C GLY A 472 -13.40 -17.37 -6.05
N ASN A 473 -14.35 -17.60 -5.13
CA ASN A 473 -14.15 -17.32 -3.70
C ASN A 473 -13.02 -18.20 -3.13
N ALA A 474 -13.05 -19.50 -3.45
CA ALA A 474 -12.01 -20.46 -3.05
C ALA A 474 -10.66 -20.16 -3.71
N ALA A 475 -10.64 -19.64 -4.94
CA ALA A 475 -9.42 -19.22 -5.62
C ALA A 475 -8.73 -18.03 -4.92
N LEU A 476 -9.51 -17.05 -4.45
CA LEU A 476 -8.98 -15.95 -3.63
C LEU A 476 -8.48 -16.45 -2.28
N LEU A 477 -9.25 -17.31 -1.61
CA LEU A 477 -8.86 -17.92 -0.34
C LEU A 477 -7.56 -18.73 -0.48
N GLY A 478 -7.46 -19.57 -1.50
CA GLY A 478 -6.29 -20.40 -1.81
C GLY A 478 -5.03 -19.61 -2.20
N SER A 479 -5.18 -18.32 -2.47
CA SER A 479 -4.06 -17.40 -2.74
C SER A 479 -3.54 -16.72 -1.47
N CYS A 480 -4.14 -16.96 -0.30
CA CYS A 480 -3.71 -16.38 0.97
C CYS A 480 -2.53 -17.16 1.58
N ASP A 481 -1.75 -16.50 2.44
CA ASP A 481 -0.63 -17.13 3.15
C ASP A 481 -1.13 -18.11 4.23
N VAL A 482 -2.23 -17.73 4.89
CA VAL A 482 -2.92 -18.51 5.92
C VAL A 482 -4.42 -18.59 5.63
N ILE A 483 -4.99 -19.80 5.79
CA ILE A 483 -6.41 -20.09 5.71
C ILE A 483 -6.91 -20.53 7.09
N ILE A 484 -7.79 -19.71 7.64
CA ILE A 484 -8.49 -19.93 8.91
C ILE A 484 -9.90 -20.43 8.56
N ALA A 485 -10.33 -21.54 9.14
CA ALA A 485 -11.63 -22.11 8.81
C ALA A 485 -12.40 -22.62 10.03
N THR A 486 -13.70 -22.36 10.05
CA THR A 486 -14.63 -22.86 11.07
C THR A 486 -15.13 -24.28 10.75
N PRO A 487 -15.72 -25.03 11.71
CA PRO A 487 -16.03 -26.46 11.54
C PRO A 487 -16.99 -26.77 10.38
N GLU A 488 -17.90 -25.86 10.07
CA GLU A 488 -18.90 -25.97 9.01
C GLU A 488 -18.41 -25.57 7.63
N ALA A 489 -17.15 -25.14 7.50
CA ALA A 489 -16.65 -24.64 6.23
C ALA A 489 -16.49 -25.75 5.19
N ASN A 490 -16.83 -25.42 3.94
CA ASN A 490 -16.72 -26.29 2.78
C ASN A 490 -16.00 -25.52 1.67
N ILE A 491 -14.81 -25.97 1.31
CA ILE A 491 -13.89 -25.24 0.43
C ILE A 491 -13.67 -26.05 -0.84
N GLY A 492 -13.92 -25.49 -2.02
CA GLY A 492 -13.71 -26.24 -3.26
C GLY A 492 -13.60 -25.37 -4.51
N MET A 493 -12.76 -25.77 -5.47
CA MET A 493 -12.61 -25.05 -6.74
C MET A 493 -13.86 -25.13 -7.63
N GLY A 494 -14.79 -26.04 -7.36
CA GLY A 494 -16.09 -26.12 -8.00
C GLY A 494 -17.19 -26.33 -6.96
N GLY A 495 -18.27 -25.55 -7.06
CA GLY A 495 -19.49 -25.77 -6.28
C GLY A 495 -20.39 -26.84 -6.92
N PRO A 496 -21.51 -27.21 -6.28
CA PRO A 496 -22.40 -28.27 -6.76
C PRO A 496 -22.83 -28.11 -8.23
N ALA A 497 -23.22 -26.90 -8.63
CA ALA A 497 -23.66 -26.61 -9.99
C ALA A 497 -22.56 -26.81 -11.04
N MET A 498 -21.29 -26.55 -10.69
CA MET A 498 -20.15 -26.75 -11.60
C MET A 498 -19.81 -28.23 -11.74
N ILE A 499 -19.89 -29.00 -10.65
CA ILE A 499 -19.65 -30.45 -10.64
C ILE A 499 -20.73 -31.17 -11.46
N GLU A 500 -22.00 -30.83 -11.22
CA GLU A 500 -23.13 -31.38 -11.96
C GLU A 500 -23.07 -30.98 -13.44
N GLY A 501 -22.79 -29.70 -13.73
CA GLY A 501 -22.62 -29.22 -15.10
C GLY A 501 -21.46 -29.87 -15.86
N GLY A 502 -20.46 -30.39 -15.14
CA GLY A 502 -19.35 -31.18 -15.69
C GLY A 502 -19.65 -32.68 -15.86
N GLY A 503 -20.86 -33.14 -15.50
CA GLY A 503 -21.25 -34.56 -15.58
C GLY A 503 -20.61 -35.46 -14.51
N LEU A 504 -20.10 -34.87 -13.42
CA LEU A 504 -19.39 -35.61 -12.36
C LEU A 504 -20.33 -36.14 -11.26
N GLY A 505 -21.63 -35.93 -11.42
CA GLY A 505 -22.67 -36.30 -10.46
C GLY A 505 -23.19 -35.11 -9.65
N THR A 506 -24.17 -35.40 -8.78
CA THR A 506 -24.81 -34.40 -7.92
C THR A 506 -24.35 -34.61 -6.48
N TYR A 507 -23.84 -33.56 -5.86
CA TYR A 507 -23.33 -33.59 -4.49
C TYR A 507 -23.95 -32.45 -3.69
N ARG A 508 -24.13 -32.68 -2.40
CA ARG A 508 -24.46 -31.63 -1.46
C ARG A 508 -23.25 -30.73 -1.23
N PRO A 509 -23.43 -29.43 -0.95
CA PRO A 509 -22.33 -28.54 -0.58
C PRO A 509 -21.45 -29.08 0.55
N GLU A 510 -22.04 -29.79 1.51
CA GLU A 510 -21.36 -30.36 2.67
C GLU A 510 -20.42 -31.54 2.35
N GLU A 511 -20.54 -32.10 1.13
CA GLU A 511 -19.67 -33.17 0.64
C GLU A 511 -18.44 -32.62 -0.10
N ILE A 512 -18.40 -31.30 -0.36
CA ILE A 512 -17.37 -30.67 -1.18
C ILE A 512 -16.35 -29.97 -0.28
N GLY A 513 -15.23 -30.65 -0.08
CA GLY A 513 -14.10 -30.13 0.69
C GLY A 513 -14.44 -29.77 2.14
N PRO A 514 -15.01 -30.71 2.93
CA PRO A 514 -15.17 -30.52 4.37
C PRO A 514 -13.80 -30.45 5.08
N LEU A 515 -13.76 -29.91 6.30
CA LEU A 515 -12.51 -29.81 7.09
C LEU A 515 -11.82 -31.15 7.34
N SER A 516 -12.57 -32.25 7.41
CA SER A 516 -12.02 -33.61 7.53
C SER A 516 -11.13 -34.00 6.34
N VAL A 517 -11.25 -33.30 5.21
CA VAL A 517 -10.39 -33.44 4.03
C VAL A 517 -9.39 -32.29 3.94
N GLN A 518 -9.84 -31.04 4.19
CA GLN A 518 -9.02 -29.85 3.96
C GLN A 518 -7.95 -29.59 5.03
N VAL A 519 -8.12 -30.12 6.24
CA VAL A 519 -7.07 -30.05 7.26
C VAL A 519 -5.96 -31.08 6.96
N PRO A 520 -6.25 -32.38 6.72
CA PRO A 520 -5.21 -33.37 6.46
C PRO A 520 -4.44 -33.19 5.16
N ASN A 521 -5.03 -32.56 4.14
CA ASN A 521 -4.33 -32.26 2.88
C ASN A 521 -3.56 -30.93 2.89
N GLY A 522 -3.60 -30.20 4.01
CA GLY A 522 -2.89 -28.94 4.21
C GLY A 522 -3.52 -27.73 3.53
N VAL A 523 -4.78 -27.76 3.09
CA VAL A 523 -5.45 -26.54 2.59
C VAL A 523 -5.75 -25.59 3.75
N VAL A 524 -6.30 -26.08 4.85
CA VAL A 524 -6.59 -25.28 6.04
C VAL A 524 -5.40 -25.26 6.99
N ASP A 525 -4.94 -24.06 7.34
CA ASP A 525 -3.82 -23.84 8.24
C ASP A 525 -4.26 -23.83 9.71
N LEU A 526 -5.40 -23.19 9.99
CA LEU A 526 -5.93 -22.95 11.33
C LEU A 526 -7.42 -23.33 11.39
N PRO A 527 -7.75 -24.58 11.73
CA PRO A 527 -9.11 -24.93 12.09
C PRO A 527 -9.44 -24.29 13.45
N VAL A 528 -10.53 -23.53 13.52
CA VAL A 528 -11.00 -22.83 14.72
C VAL A 528 -12.44 -23.22 15.05
N ALA A 529 -12.93 -22.91 16.25
CA ALA A 529 -14.26 -23.31 16.70
C ALA A 529 -15.40 -22.49 16.06
N ASP A 530 -15.19 -21.19 15.87
CA ASP A 530 -16.21 -20.25 15.38
C ASP A 530 -15.59 -18.99 14.74
N GLU A 531 -16.46 -18.11 14.21
CA GLU A 531 -16.04 -16.85 13.57
C GLU A 531 -15.34 -15.88 14.55
N ALA A 532 -15.65 -15.92 15.84
CA ALA A 532 -14.99 -15.09 16.85
C ALA A 532 -13.53 -15.52 17.06
N GLU A 533 -13.30 -16.83 17.13
CA GLU A 533 -11.96 -17.38 17.17
C GLU A 533 -11.23 -17.16 15.84
N ALA A 534 -11.93 -17.19 14.70
CA ALA A 534 -11.32 -16.88 13.41
C ALA A 534 -10.76 -15.45 13.38
N VAL A 535 -11.52 -14.46 13.88
CA VAL A 535 -11.05 -13.07 14.01
C VAL A 535 -9.86 -12.97 14.98
N ARG A 536 -9.91 -13.63 16.14
CA ARG A 536 -8.78 -13.66 17.08
C ARG A 536 -7.52 -14.26 16.45
N ALA A 537 -7.67 -15.35 15.70
CA ALA A 537 -6.57 -16.00 14.99
C ALA A 537 -6.00 -15.10 13.88
N ALA A 538 -6.85 -14.39 13.13
CA ALA A 538 -6.42 -13.43 12.12
C ALA A 538 -5.62 -12.27 12.74
N ARG A 539 -6.13 -11.69 13.84
CA ARG A 539 -5.41 -10.64 14.60
C ARG A 539 -4.08 -11.16 15.16
N ALA A 540 -4.08 -12.37 15.73
CA ALA A 540 -2.87 -12.99 16.27
C ALA A 540 -1.82 -13.23 15.17
N TYR A 541 -2.22 -13.80 14.04
CA TYR A 541 -1.37 -14.03 12.87
C TYR A 541 -0.74 -12.73 12.38
N LEU A 542 -1.55 -11.68 12.17
CA LEU A 542 -1.04 -10.39 11.71
C LEU A 542 -0.04 -9.76 12.69
N SER A 543 -0.22 -9.97 14.00
CA SER A 543 0.66 -9.38 15.02
C SER A 543 2.14 -9.73 14.82
N TYR A 544 2.47 -10.92 14.31
CA TYR A 544 3.87 -11.34 14.09
C TYR A 544 4.58 -10.52 13.02
N PHE A 545 3.83 -9.85 12.14
CA PHE A 545 4.35 -8.99 11.08
C PHE A 545 4.26 -7.49 11.43
N GLN A 546 3.85 -7.16 12.66
CA GLN A 546 3.69 -5.79 13.15
C GLN A 546 4.84 -5.33 14.06
N GLY A 547 5.85 -6.18 14.28
CA GLY A 547 7.06 -5.86 15.03
C GLY A 547 7.15 -6.50 16.41
N VAL A 548 8.00 -5.92 17.26
CA VAL A 548 8.32 -6.40 18.62
C VAL A 548 7.24 -5.95 19.60
N ARG A 549 7.00 -6.76 20.64
CA ARG A 549 6.12 -6.44 21.77
C ARG A 549 6.93 -6.23 23.04
N ASP A 550 6.61 -5.21 23.81
CA ASP A 550 7.26 -4.96 25.10
C ASP A 550 6.63 -5.77 26.23
N ASP A 551 5.38 -6.22 26.05
CA ASP A 551 4.63 -7.02 26.99
C ASP A 551 4.83 -8.52 26.75
N TRP A 552 5.73 -9.14 27.51
CA TRP A 552 5.99 -10.58 27.42
C TRP A 552 6.35 -11.20 28.77
N GLU A 553 6.06 -12.49 28.89
CA GLU A 553 6.44 -13.33 30.03
C GLU A 553 7.07 -14.63 29.52
N ALA A 554 8.15 -15.07 30.15
CA ALA A 554 8.82 -16.33 29.82
C ALA A 554 8.44 -17.43 30.83
N PRO A 555 8.23 -18.69 30.39
CA PRO A 555 8.12 -19.82 31.30
C PRO A 555 9.41 -20.06 32.10
N ASP A 556 9.34 -20.86 33.17
CA ASP A 556 10.55 -21.30 33.88
C ASP A 556 11.44 -22.17 32.98
N GLN A 557 12.56 -21.58 32.52
CA GLN A 557 13.47 -22.20 31.57
C GLN A 557 14.13 -23.47 32.09
N ARG A 558 14.18 -23.69 33.41
CA ARG A 558 14.74 -24.92 34.01
C ARG A 558 13.95 -26.16 33.62
N LEU A 559 12.66 -26.00 33.29
CA LEU A 559 11.79 -27.09 32.83
C LEU A 559 12.26 -27.68 31.50
N LEU A 560 12.95 -26.90 30.65
CA LEU A 560 13.50 -27.39 29.37
C LEU A 560 14.51 -28.53 29.56
N ARG A 561 15.20 -28.60 30.70
CA ARG A 561 16.15 -29.68 31.04
C ARG A 561 15.51 -31.05 31.11
N HIS A 562 14.19 -31.12 31.25
CA HIS A 562 13.45 -32.36 31.47
C HIS A 562 12.52 -32.73 30.31
N VAL A 563 12.47 -31.93 29.24
CA VAL A 563 11.58 -32.18 28.10
C VAL A 563 12.03 -33.40 27.30
N VAL A 564 13.34 -33.51 27.01
CA VAL A 564 13.92 -34.65 26.29
C VAL A 564 14.27 -35.75 27.29
N PRO A 565 13.72 -36.97 27.15
CA PRO A 565 14.04 -38.07 28.05
C PRO A 565 15.49 -38.55 27.89
N GLU A 566 16.13 -38.95 28.99
CA GLU A 566 17.48 -39.54 28.97
C GLU A 566 17.55 -40.84 28.15
N ASN A 567 16.46 -41.62 28.14
CA ASN A 567 16.37 -42.77 27.26
C ASN A 567 16.17 -42.30 25.80
N ARG A 568 17.24 -42.39 25.00
CA ARG A 568 17.28 -41.96 23.60
C ARG A 568 16.18 -42.51 22.68
N ARG A 569 15.56 -43.64 23.03
CA ARG A 569 14.49 -44.28 22.23
C ARG A 569 13.08 -43.80 22.64
N ARG A 570 12.94 -43.12 23.78
CA ARG A 570 11.64 -42.66 24.28
C ARG A 570 11.24 -41.36 23.57
N ALA A 571 10.06 -41.34 22.96
CA ALA A 571 9.49 -40.13 22.36
C ALA A 571 9.04 -39.13 23.45
N TYR A 572 8.83 -37.88 23.04
CA TYR A 572 8.33 -36.78 23.88
C TYR A 572 7.50 -35.81 23.04
N ASP A 573 6.73 -34.93 23.68
CA ASP A 573 5.99 -33.86 22.99
C ASP A 573 6.93 -32.69 22.67
N VAL A 574 7.32 -32.53 21.40
CA VAL A 574 8.17 -31.41 20.98
C VAL A 574 7.50 -30.05 21.24
N ARG A 575 6.16 -30.00 21.29
CA ARG A 575 5.45 -28.75 21.60
C ARG A 575 5.68 -28.31 23.04
N ALA A 576 6.10 -29.20 23.94
CA ALA A 576 6.56 -28.81 25.28
C ALA A 576 7.88 -28.03 25.22
N ALA A 577 8.81 -28.40 24.32
CA ALA A 577 10.03 -27.61 24.07
C ALA A 577 9.69 -26.26 23.45
N VAL A 578 8.81 -26.25 22.42
CA VAL A 578 8.34 -25.01 21.78
C VAL A 578 7.72 -24.06 22.80
N ARG A 579 6.77 -24.54 23.61
CA ARG A 579 6.12 -23.73 24.66
C ARG A 579 7.10 -23.26 25.73
N GLY A 580 8.09 -24.07 26.09
CA GLY A 580 9.10 -23.67 27.07
C GLY A 580 10.07 -22.61 26.56
N LEU A 581 10.33 -22.57 25.25
CA LEU A 581 11.19 -21.58 24.60
C LEU A 581 10.46 -20.27 24.31
N ALA A 582 9.22 -20.35 23.82
CA ALA A 582 8.42 -19.20 23.43
C ALA A 582 7.90 -18.41 24.64
N ASP A 583 7.56 -17.14 24.43
CA ASP A 583 6.84 -16.34 25.41
C ASP A 583 5.45 -16.94 25.66
N THR A 584 4.97 -16.85 26.89
CA THR A 584 3.68 -17.42 27.30
C THR A 584 2.54 -16.87 26.42
N GLY A 585 1.75 -17.77 25.83
CA GLY A 585 0.63 -17.40 24.96
C GLY A 585 1.01 -16.96 23.54
N SER A 586 2.30 -16.96 23.17
CA SER A 586 2.78 -16.49 21.86
C SER A 586 2.91 -17.58 20.79
N VAL A 587 2.50 -18.83 21.05
CA VAL A 587 2.64 -19.91 20.06
C VAL A 587 1.40 -19.95 19.17
N LEU A 588 1.58 -19.69 17.88
CA LEU A 588 0.57 -19.91 16.84
C LEU A 588 1.05 -21.01 15.88
N GLU A 589 0.66 -22.25 16.15
CA GLU A 589 0.99 -23.42 15.32
C GLU A 589 0.16 -23.44 14.02
N LEU A 590 0.82 -23.50 12.87
CA LEU A 590 0.19 -23.53 11.54
C LEU A 590 0.21 -24.95 10.97
N ARG A 591 -0.87 -25.35 10.28
CA ARG A 591 -1.02 -26.64 9.61
C ARG A 591 -0.75 -27.85 10.50
N ARG A 592 -1.22 -27.83 11.75
CA ARG A 592 -1.00 -28.95 12.69
C ARG A 592 -1.44 -30.30 12.12
N GLY A 593 -2.52 -30.34 11.33
CA GLY A 593 -3.06 -31.57 10.74
C GLY A 593 -2.39 -32.08 9.46
N PHE A 594 -1.42 -31.34 8.89
CA PHE A 594 -0.70 -31.70 7.66
C PHE A 594 0.80 -31.80 7.93
N GLY A 595 1.49 -32.73 7.27
CA GLY A 595 2.95 -32.91 7.43
C GLY A 595 3.37 -33.04 8.90
N SER A 596 2.69 -33.91 9.65
CA SER A 596 2.77 -33.98 11.13
C SER A 596 4.18 -34.29 11.67
N GLY A 597 5.10 -34.78 10.83
CA GLY A 597 6.51 -34.97 11.19
C GLY A 597 7.26 -33.67 11.50
N VAL A 598 6.73 -32.51 11.10
CA VAL A 598 7.27 -31.18 11.43
C VAL A 598 6.19 -30.25 11.94
N VAL A 599 6.48 -29.62 13.08
CA VAL A 599 5.75 -28.47 13.61
C VAL A 599 6.26 -27.21 12.92
N THR A 600 5.34 -26.37 12.44
CA THR A 600 5.61 -25.01 11.97
C THR A 600 4.79 -24.04 12.80
N ALA A 601 5.41 -23.05 13.43
CA ALA A 601 4.71 -22.12 14.30
C ALA A 601 5.31 -20.71 14.20
N LEU A 602 4.46 -19.69 14.30
CA LEU A 602 4.90 -18.34 14.62
C LEU A 602 4.99 -18.24 16.14
N VAL A 603 6.10 -17.73 16.66
CA VAL A 603 6.37 -17.60 18.11
C VAL A 603 6.95 -16.25 18.45
N ARG A 604 6.99 -15.89 19.74
CA ARG A 604 7.82 -14.80 20.24
C ARG A 604 8.85 -15.28 21.25
N VAL A 605 10.00 -14.63 21.27
CA VAL A 605 11.02 -14.76 22.31
C VAL A 605 11.46 -13.36 22.71
N GLU A 606 11.12 -12.96 23.94
CA GLU A 606 11.29 -11.60 24.45
C GLU A 606 10.59 -10.57 23.54
N GLY A 607 9.36 -10.88 23.16
CA GLY A 607 8.52 -10.04 22.33
C GLY A 607 8.86 -10.05 20.83
N ARG A 608 10.02 -10.59 20.44
CA ARG A 608 10.48 -10.61 19.05
C ARG A 608 9.81 -11.74 18.27
N PRO A 609 9.19 -11.47 17.10
CA PRO A 609 8.54 -12.51 16.31
C PRO A 609 9.56 -13.39 15.59
N LEU A 610 9.37 -14.71 15.64
CA LEU A 610 10.17 -15.71 14.92
C LEU A 610 9.27 -16.72 14.22
N GLY A 611 9.74 -17.24 13.10
CA GLY A 611 9.27 -18.51 12.56
C GLY A 611 9.97 -19.67 13.27
N LEU A 612 9.24 -20.72 13.63
CA LEU A 612 9.78 -21.91 14.27
C LEU A 612 9.45 -23.16 13.46
N ILE A 613 10.45 -23.98 13.17
CA ILE A 613 10.28 -25.35 12.68
C ILE A 613 10.84 -26.34 13.71
N ALA A 614 10.14 -27.46 13.92
CA ALA A 614 10.60 -28.49 14.84
C ALA A 614 10.19 -29.90 14.40
N ASN A 615 11.09 -30.87 14.47
CA ASN A 615 10.73 -32.27 14.21
C ASN A 615 9.86 -32.82 15.34
N ASP A 616 8.78 -33.54 15.02
CA ASP A 616 7.94 -34.21 16.01
C ASP A 616 8.35 -35.70 16.14
N PRO A 617 9.09 -36.10 17.19
CA PRO A 617 9.51 -37.48 17.36
C PRO A 617 8.34 -38.43 17.64
N GLY A 618 7.15 -37.92 17.97
CA GLY A 618 5.92 -38.70 18.06
C GLY A 618 5.38 -39.17 16.70
N CYS A 619 5.83 -38.54 15.59
CA CYS A 619 5.45 -38.90 14.23
C CYS A 619 6.67 -39.47 13.49
N LEU A 620 6.59 -40.73 13.05
CA LEU A 620 7.67 -41.40 12.30
C LEU A 620 9.06 -41.33 12.97
N GLY A 621 9.10 -41.19 14.30
CA GLY A 621 10.35 -41.03 15.05
C GLY A 621 11.12 -39.72 14.77
N GLY A 622 10.47 -38.73 14.15
CA GLY A 622 11.03 -37.44 13.73
C GLY A 622 11.50 -37.40 12.28
N ALA A 623 11.26 -38.46 11.50
CA ALA A 623 11.68 -38.51 10.10
C ALA A 623 10.89 -37.52 9.23
N LEU A 624 11.57 -36.91 8.27
CA LEU A 624 10.97 -36.00 7.30
C LEU A 624 10.41 -36.79 6.11
N ASP A 625 9.09 -36.89 6.01
CA ASP A 625 8.41 -37.40 4.82
C ASP A 625 8.09 -36.26 3.82
N ARG A 626 7.45 -36.61 2.69
CA ARG A 626 7.11 -35.65 1.64
C ARG A 626 6.32 -34.46 2.20
N ASP A 627 5.25 -34.72 2.93
CA ASP A 627 4.33 -33.68 3.37
C ASP A 627 4.95 -32.79 4.46
N ALA A 628 5.75 -33.36 5.36
CA ALA A 628 6.52 -32.58 6.33
C ALA A 628 7.58 -31.69 5.64
N ALA A 629 8.24 -32.18 4.59
CA ALA A 629 9.20 -31.40 3.82
C ALA A 629 8.51 -30.27 3.03
N ASP A 630 7.34 -30.51 2.44
CA ASP A 630 6.54 -29.48 1.77
C ASP A 630 6.06 -28.38 2.72
N LYS A 631 5.53 -28.79 3.88
CA LYS A 631 5.12 -27.88 4.95
C LYS A 631 6.28 -27.01 5.42
N ALA A 632 7.44 -27.61 5.70
CA ALA A 632 8.62 -26.90 6.16
C ALA A 632 9.12 -25.91 5.08
N ALA A 633 9.25 -26.35 3.82
CA ALA A 633 9.74 -25.51 2.73
C ALA A 633 8.81 -24.31 2.48
N ARG A 634 7.49 -24.51 2.51
CA ARG A 634 6.50 -23.42 2.40
C ARG A 634 6.61 -22.43 3.55
N PHE A 635 6.79 -22.92 4.78
CA PHE A 635 6.93 -22.06 5.96
C PHE A 635 8.24 -21.27 5.98
N LEU A 636 9.35 -21.85 5.51
CA LEU A 636 10.61 -21.12 5.33
C LEU A 636 10.45 -19.97 4.31
N ARG A 637 9.74 -20.21 3.20
CA ARG A 637 9.42 -19.16 2.23
C ARG A 637 8.55 -18.05 2.82
N LEU A 638 7.59 -18.39 3.68
CA LEU A 638 6.78 -17.40 4.41
C LEU A 638 7.67 -16.51 5.30
N CYS A 639 8.57 -17.13 6.08
CA CYS A 639 9.48 -16.40 6.96
C CYS A 639 10.41 -15.48 6.18
N GLU A 640 10.97 -15.96 5.07
CA GLU A 640 11.79 -15.16 4.16
C GLU A 640 11.03 -13.97 3.59
N SER A 641 9.82 -14.18 3.05
CA SER A 641 9.00 -13.11 2.45
C SER A 641 8.67 -11.99 3.42
N PHE A 642 8.51 -12.30 4.71
CA PHE A 642 8.13 -11.33 5.72
C PHE A 642 9.23 -11.02 6.74
N ALA A 643 10.49 -11.29 6.37
CA ALA A 643 11.68 -10.96 7.14
C ALA A 643 11.66 -11.49 8.59
N LEU A 644 11.08 -12.66 8.83
CA LEU A 644 11.07 -13.31 10.14
C LEU A 644 12.30 -14.20 10.32
N PRO A 645 13.10 -14.00 11.37
CA PRO A 645 14.14 -14.95 11.76
C PRO A 645 13.55 -16.33 12.03
N VAL A 646 14.30 -17.37 11.68
CA VAL A 646 13.88 -18.77 11.82
C VAL A 646 14.64 -19.45 12.95
N LEU A 647 13.90 -20.09 13.85
CA LEU A 647 14.41 -21.03 14.84
C LEU A 647 14.11 -22.47 14.41
N SER A 648 15.14 -23.29 14.27
CA SER A 648 15.01 -24.71 13.90
C SER A 648 15.36 -25.62 15.07
N LEU A 649 14.37 -26.36 15.57
CA LEU A 649 14.55 -27.37 16.63
C LEU A 649 14.69 -28.76 15.99
N CYS A 650 15.92 -29.26 15.95
CA CYS A 650 16.26 -30.48 15.23
C CYS A 650 16.20 -31.72 16.15
N ASP A 651 15.36 -32.70 15.81
CA ASP A 651 15.33 -34.05 16.40
C ASP A 651 14.88 -35.06 15.34
N THR A 652 15.72 -35.27 14.32
CA THR A 652 15.40 -36.10 13.17
C THR A 652 16.41 -37.23 12.93
N PRO A 653 15.92 -38.45 12.62
CA PRO A 653 16.75 -39.53 12.07
C PRO A 653 17.12 -39.32 10.60
N GLY A 654 16.66 -38.23 9.98
CA GLY A 654 16.88 -37.91 8.58
C GLY A 654 15.57 -37.94 7.78
N PHE A 655 15.71 -38.03 6.45
CA PHE A 655 14.57 -38.22 5.57
C PHE A 655 13.95 -39.60 5.71
N MET A 656 12.64 -39.69 5.52
CA MET A 656 11.96 -40.97 5.34
C MET A 656 12.46 -41.63 4.06
N VAL A 657 12.73 -42.93 4.13
CA VAL A 657 13.29 -43.73 3.03
C VAL A 657 12.47 -44.99 2.81
N GLY A 658 12.60 -45.57 1.62
CA GLY A 658 11.98 -46.84 1.24
C GLY A 658 11.09 -46.71 0.01
N PRO A 659 10.81 -47.82 -0.70
CA PRO A 659 10.10 -47.77 -1.98
C PRO A 659 8.75 -47.04 -1.94
N ASP A 660 8.02 -47.14 -0.82
CA ASP A 660 6.74 -46.46 -0.65
C ASP A 660 6.89 -44.94 -0.55
N ALA A 661 7.91 -44.46 0.17
CA ALA A 661 8.21 -43.04 0.25
C ALA A 661 8.57 -42.48 -1.13
N GLU A 662 9.40 -43.19 -1.91
CA GLU A 662 9.83 -42.76 -3.24
C GLU A 662 8.68 -42.58 -4.24
N ARG A 663 7.59 -43.37 -4.12
CA ARG A 663 6.38 -43.21 -4.96
C ARG A 663 5.69 -41.86 -4.77
N THR A 664 5.99 -41.15 -3.69
CA THR A 664 5.41 -39.84 -3.38
C THR A 664 6.25 -38.66 -3.88
N ALA A 665 7.29 -38.93 -4.70
CA ALA A 665 8.21 -37.94 -5.25
C ALA A 665 9.07 -37.21 -4.19
N THR A 666 9.49 -37.93 -3.16
CA THR A 666 10.39 -37.47 -2.09
C THR A 666 11.65 -36.81 -2.61
N VAL A 667 12.30 -37.34 -3.66
CA VAL A 667 13.52 -36.74 -4.24
C VAL A 667 13.31 -35.26 -4.60
N ARG A 668 12.19 -34.93 -5.26
CA ARG A 668 11.88 -33.54 -5.64
C ARG A 668 11.54 -32.71 -4.41
N GLN A 669 10.75 -33.27 -3.49
CA GLN A 669 10.25 -32.53 -2.33
C GLN A 669 11.35 -32.22 -1.30
N PHE A 670 12.25 -33.18 -1.05
CA PHE A 670 13.41 -32.98 -0.18
C PHE A 670 14.39 -31.98 -0.79
N ALA A 671 14.59 -32.01 -2.11
CA ALA A 671 15.36 -30.99 -2.80
C ALA A 671 14.75 -29.59 -2.66
N ASP A 672 13.41 -29.45 -2.70
CA ASP A 672 12.76 -28.16 -2.49
C ASP A 672 13.01 -27.59 -1.08
N LEU A 673 13.07 -28.44 -0.04
CA LEU A 673 13.44 -28.00 1.30
C LEU A 673 14.88 -27.47 1.37
N PHE A 674 15.83 -28.13 0.68
CA PHE A 674 17.19 -27.60 0.54
C PHE A 674 17.22 -26.27 -0.20
N VAL A 675 16.46 -26.13 -1.29
CA VAL A 675 16.37 -24.88 -2.05
C VAL A 675 15.76 -23.76 -1.21
N ALA A 676 14.73 -24.06 -0.42
CA ALA A 676 14.11 -23.10 0.49
C ALA A 676 15.12 -22.64 1.57
N GLY A 677 15.81 -23.58 2.21
CA GLY A 677 16.84 -23.28 3.21
C GLY A 677 18.01 -22.47 2.66
N ALA A 678 18.54 -22.84 1.50
CA ALA A 678 19.67 -22.16 0.86
C ALA A 678 19.33 -20.76 0.32
N ARG A 679 18.05 -20.41 0.22
CA ARG A 679 17.57 -19.08 -0.23
C ARG A 679 17.24 -18.14 0.92
N LEU A 680 17.29 -18.60 2.17
CA LEU A 680 17.06 -17.73 3.31
C LEU A 680 18.12 -16.61 3.34
N THR A 681 17.65 -15.38 3.39
CA THR A 681 18.45 -14.19 3.72
C THR A 681 18.14 -13.69 5.13
N VAL A 682 17.02 -14.14 5.71
CA VAL A 682 16.73 -13.99 7.14
C VAL A 682 17.64 -14.87 8.00
N PRO A 683 17.95 -14.44 9.24
CA PRO A 683 18.70 -15.26 10.19
C PRO A 683 18.04 -16.63 10.43
N LEU A 684 18.83 -17.70 10.37
CA LEU A 684 18.45 -19.03 10.84
C LEU A 684 19.32 -19.39 12.05
N VAL A 685 18.71 -19.86 13.14
CA VAL A 685 19.41 -20.41 14.31
C VAL A 685 18.91 -21.84 14.53
N CYS A 686 19.81 -22.78 14.78
CA CYS A 686 19.46 -24.18 15.02
C CYS A 686 19.83 -24.64 16.43
N LEU A 687 18.89 -25.32 17.08
CA LEU A 687 19.10 -26.08 18.30
C LEU A 687 18.79 -27.55 18.06
N VAL A 688 19.81 -28.40 18.13
CA VAL A 688 19.64 -29.85 18.11
C VAL A 688 19.17 -30.32 19.49
N LEU A 689 17.93 -30.78 19.59
CA LEU A 689 17.35 -31.27 20.84
C LEU A 689 17.88 -32.66 21.18
N ARG A 690 17.97 -33.53 20.17
CA ARG A 690 18.49 -34.89 20.31
C ARG A 690 19.08 -35.40 18.99
N LYS A 691 18.30 -35.91 18.05
CA LYS A 691 18.85 -36.55 16.84
C LYS A 691 19.17 -35.54 15.73
N ALA A 692 20.38 -35.62 15.18
CA ALA A 692 20.76 -34.90 13.96
C ALA A 692 21.48 -35.85 13.00
N TYR A 693 20.70 -36.64 12.25
CA TYR A 693 21.25 -37.62 11.30
C TYR A 693 21.02 -37.27 9.83
N GLY A 694 22.09 -37.43 9.05
CA GLY A 694 22.08 -37.40 7.59
C GLY A 694 21.51 -36.13 6.95
N LEU A 695 21.08 -36.25 5.69
CA LEU A 695 20.62 -35.14 4.88
C LEU A 695 19.35 -34.46 5.43
N GLY A 696 18.50 -35.19 6.15
CA GLY A 696 17.31 -34.59 6.76
C GLY A 696 17.66 -33.60 7.87
N ALA A 697 18.66 -33.91 8.71
CA ALA A 697 19.16 -32.97 9.70
C ALA A 697 19.83 -31.76 9.05
N MET A 698 20.61 -31.97 7.98
CA MET A 698 21.19 -30.87 7.19
C MET A 698 20.10 -29.96 6.62
N ALA A 699 19.02 -30.52 6.08
CA ALA A 699 17.89 -29.76 5.55
C ALA A 699 17.19 -28.92 6.64
N MET A 700 17.02 -29.46 7.86
CA MET A 700 16.52 -28.69 9.01
C MET A 700 17.43 -27.51 9.39
N MET A 701 18.72 -27.58 9.04
CA MET A 701 19.71 -26.53 9.28
C MET A 701 19.89 -25.60 8.07
N GLY A 702 19.04 -25.69 7.04
CA GLY A 702 19.17 -24.86 5.83
C GLY A 702 20.19 -25.39 4.81
N GLY A 703 20.74 -26.58 5.03
CA GLY A 703 21.58 -27.32 4.09
C GLY A 703 22.89 -27.85 4.67
N SER A 704 23.33 -27.33 5.82
CA SER A 704 24.57 -27.71 6.50
C SER A 704 24.54 -27.22 7.94
N THR A 705 25.32 -27.83 8.85
CA THR A 705 25.47 -27.31 10.23
C THR A 705 26.06 -25.90 10.27
N ARG A 706 26.68 -25.43 9.18
CA ARG A 706 27.26 -24.09 9.04
C ARG A 706 26.37 -23.08 8.31
N ALA A 707 25.20 -23.49 7.83
CA ALA A 707 24.26 -22.59 7.17
C ALA A 707 23.52 -21.66 8.16
N PRO A 708 23.12 -22.10 9.37
CA PRO A 708 22.59 -21.21 10.39
C PRO A 708 23.66 -20.19 10.86
N LEU A 709 23.22 -19.04 11.38
CA LEU A 709 24.10 -18.09 12.07
C LEU A 709 24.77 -18.73 13.28
N ALA A 710 24.05 -19.64 13.93
CA ALA A 710 24.57 -20.45 15.02
C ALA A 710 23.83 -21.79 15.07
N THR A 711 24.58 -22.86 15.32
CA THR A 711 24.10 -24.21 15.53
C THR A 711 24.62 -24.73 16.87
N ALA A 712 23.74 -24.95 17.83
CA ALA A 712 24.08 -25.58 19.10
C ALA A 712 23.25 -26.84 19.33
N ALA A 713 23.65 -27.61 20.34
CA ALA A 713 22.91 -28.79 20.79
C ALA A 713 22.59 -28.69 22.28
N TRP A 714 21.49 -29.31 22.69
CA TRP A 714 21.28 -29.71 24.07
C TRP A 714 22.20 -30.90 24.41
N PRO A 715 22.43 -31.21 25.71
CA PRO A 715 23.33 -32.30 26.12
C PRO A 715 22.91 -33.67 25.60
N SER A 716 21.62 -33.85 25.30
CA SER A 716 21.03 -35.04 24.68
C SER A 716 21.34 -35.20 23.19
N GLY A 717 22.02 -34.23 22.56
CA GLY A 717 22.33 -34.25 21.13
C GLY A 717 23.19 -35.45 20.71
N GLU A 718 22.82 -36.07 19.60
CA GLU A 718 23.50 -37.18 18.94
C GLU A 718 23.52 -36.98 17.41
N PHE A 719 24.70 -37.14 16.81
CA PHE A 719 25.00 -36.81 15.43
C PHE A 719 25.50 -38.02 14.64
N GLY A 720 25.33 -37.99 13.32
CA GLY A 720 25.94 -38.97 12.42
C GLY A 720 25.45 -38.86 10.97
N GLY A 721 26.20 -39.44 10.03
CA GLY A 721 25.83 -39.44 8.61
C GLY A 721 24.55 -40.24 8.30
N MET A 722 24.21 -41.21 9.15
CA MET A 722 22.97 -41.99 9.12
C MET A 722 22.68 -42.56 10.52
N GLY A 723 21.53 -43.21 10.70
CA GLY A 723 21.21 -43.89 11.96
C GLY A 723 22.28 -44.91 12.36
N LEU A 724 22.67 -44.91 13.63
CA LEU A 724 23.83 -45.65 14.14
C LEU A 724 23.74 -47.16 13.87
N GLU A 725 22.57 -47.76 14.07
CA GLU A 725 22.31 -49.18 13.81
C GLU A 725 22.52 -49.52 12.33
N GLY A 726 22.12 -48.63 11.43
CA GLY A 726 22.32 -48.77 9.99
C GLY A 726 23.81 -48.67 9.63
N ALA A 727 24.51 -47.70 10.20
CA ALA A 727 25.95 -47.52 10.02
C ALA A 727 26.74 -48.76 10.45
N VAL A 728 26.43 -49.34 11.62
CA VAL A 728 27.09 -50.57 12.10
C VAL A 728 26.80 -51.75 11.17
N ARG A 729 25.54 -51.97 10.79
CA ARG A 729 25.15 -53.09 9.90
C ARG A 729 25.80 -53.01 8.52
N LEU A 730 26.07 -51.80 8.03
CA LEU A 730 26.71 -51.59 6.74
C LEU A 730 28.24 -51.68 6.85
N GLY A 731 28.85 -50.92 7.76
CA GLY A 731 30.30 -50.80 7.91
C GLY A 731 30.96 -52.07 8.44
N TYR A 732 30.30 -52.76 9.38
CA TYR A 732 30.85 -53.95 10.05
C TYR A 732 30.20 -55.25 9.55
N ARG A 733 29.55 -55.24 8.38
CA ARG A 733 28.82 -56.42 7.85
C ARG A 733 29.69 -57.67 7.82
N ARG A 734 30.92 -57.55 7.33
CA ARG A 734 31.86 -58.68 7.20
C ARG A 734 32.30 -59.21 8.57
N GLU A 735 32.63 -58.31 9.50
CA GLU A 735 33.05 -58.67 10.86
C GLU A 735 31.92 -59.35 11.64
N LEU A 736 30.72 -58.77 11.59
CA LEU A 736 29.54 -59.34 12.26
C LEU A 736 29.13 -60.69 11.64
N ALA A 737 29.21 -60.84 10.31
CA ALA A 737 28.90 -62.11 9.64
C ALA A 737 29.91 -63.21 9.96
N ALA A 738 31.15 -62.86 10.32
CA ALA A 738 32.18 -63.82 10.73
C ALA A 738 31.94 -64.41 12.14
N ILE A 739 31.06 -63.81 12.94
CA ILE A 739 30.70 -64.31 14.28
C ILE A 739 29.58 -65.36 14.12
N ALA A 740 29.92 -66.63 14.34
CA ALA A 740 29.00 -67.76 14.17
C ALA A 740 27.92 -67.85 15.26
N ASP A 741 28.26 -67.51 16.51
CA ASP A 741 27.31 -67.48 17.62
C ASP A 741 26.37 -66.26 17.48
N PRO A 742 25.05 -66.48 17.33
CA PRO A 742 24.08 -65.39 17.23
C PRO A 742 24.09 -64.44 18.42
N ASP A 743 24.31 -64.94 19.63
CA ASP A 743 24.30 -64.12 20.85
C ASP A 743 25.58 -63.28 20.96
N ALA A 744 26.74 -63.85 20.63
CA ALA A 744 27.98 -63.10 20.52
C ALA A 744 27.92 -62.03 19.43
N ARG A 745 27.29 -62.32 18.28
CA ARG A 745 27.12 -61.36 17.19
C ARG A 745 26.23 -60.19 17.61
N GLU A 746 25.13 -60.47 18.32
CA GLU A 746 24.24 -59.43 18.84
C GLU A 746 24.93 -58.58 19.92
N ARG A 747 25.75 -59.18 20.80
CA ARG A 747 26.57 -58.42 21.76
C ARG A 747 27.56 -57.50 21.04
N ALA A 748 28.33 -58.02 20.08
CA ALA A 748 29.27 -57.23 19.30
C ALA A 748 28.58 -56.11 18.52
N PHE A 749 27.39 -56.37 17.95
CA PHE A 749 26.58 -55.35 17.31
C PHE A 749 26.20 -54.22 18.27
N ARG A 750 25.70 -54.56 19.47
CA ARG A 750 25.34 -53.57 20.51
C ARG A 750 26.55 -52.77 21.00
N GLU A 751 27.69 -53.43 21.19
CA GLU A 751 28.95 -52.77 21.59
C GLU A 751 29.37 -51.73 20.54
N ARG A 752 29.37 -52.09 19.25
CA ARG A 752 29.69 -51.14 18.17
C ARG A 752 28.69 -49.99 18.07
N VAL A 753 27.40 -50.25 18.29
CA VAL A 753 26.38 -49.17 18.33
C VAL A 753 26.63 -48.24 19.51
N ALA A 754 27.02 -48.78 20.68
CA ALA A 754 27.38 -47.97 21.85
C ALA A 754 28.65 -47.14 21.59
N GLU A 755 29.67 -47.70 20.95
CA GLU A 755 30.88 -46.96 20.53
C GLU A 755 30.56 -45.80 19.58
N LEU A 756 29.76 -46.04 18.53
CA LEU A 756 29.34 -44.98 17.62
C LEU A 756 28.46 -43.94 18.32
N TYR A 757 27.64 -44.34 19.29
CA TYR A 757 26.86 -43.41 20.09
C TYR A 757 27.76 -42.53 20.95
N GLU A 758 28.71 -43.11 21.69
CA GLU A 758 29.68 -42.35 22.47
C GLU A 758 30.46 -41.37 21.59
N HIS A 759 30.87 -41.80 20.39
CA HIS A 759 31.55 -40.93 19.42
C HIS A 759 30.63 -39.81 18.91
N GLY A 760 29.37 -40.11 18.58
CA GLY A 760 28.40 -39.17 18.01
C GLY A 760 27.73 -38.22 19.00
N LYS A 761 28.11 -38.21 20.29
CA LYS A 761 27.56 -37.27 21.27
C LYS A 761 27.85 -35.81 20.90
N ALA A 762 26.92 -34.92 21.25
CA ALA A 762 27.02 -33.48 21.00
C ALA A 762 28.35 -32.86 21.47
N VAL A 763 28.87 -33.29 22.62
CA VAL A 763 30.15 -32.78 23.15
C VAL A 763 31.33 -33.08 22.22
N ASN A 764 31.31 -34.21 21.52
CA ASN A 764 32.35 -34.56 20.54
C ASN A 764 32.14 -33.81 19.23
N ALA A 765 30.89 -33.67 18.77
CA ALA A 765 30.56 -32.87 17.59
C ALA A 765 31.01 -31.40 17.77
N ALA A 766 30.80 -30.83 18.96
CA ALA A 766 31.28 -29.49 19.31
C ALA A 766 32.82 -29.44 19.41
N ALA A 767 33.46 -30.43 20.03
CA ALA A 767 34.93 -30.50 20.09
C ALA A 767 35.57 -30.61 18.69
N ALA A 768 34.87 -31.23 17.74
CA ALA A 768 35.26 -31.33 16.33
C ALA A 768 34.86 -30.10 15.49
N LEU A 769 34.22 -29.09 16.08
CA LEU A 769 33.73 -27.87 15.41
C LEU A 769 32.74 -28.16 14.27
N GLU A 770 31.94 -29.22 14.41
CA GLU A 770 30.79 -29.48 13.54
C GLU A 770 29.57 -28.63 13.92
N ILE A 771 29.52 -28.19 15.19
CA ILE A 771 28.54 -27.27 15.78
C ILE A 771 29.26 -26.25 16.68
N ASP A 772 28.61 -25.13 16.98
CA ASP A 772 29.20 -24.00 17.73
C ASP A 772 29.27 -24.22 19.24
N GLY A 773 28.43 -25.12 19.78
CA GLY A 773 28.47 -25.44 21.20
C GLY A 773 27.42 -26.43 21.67
N VAL A 774 27.59 -26.86 22.93
CA VAL A 774 26.61 -27.62 23.69
C VAL A 774 26.18 -26.75 24.87
N ILE A 775 24.89 -26.47 24.97
CA ILE A 775 24.35 -25.52 25.96
C ILE A 775 23.44 -26.21 26.96
N ASP A 776 23.30 -25.63 28.16
CA ASP A 776 22.21 -25.96 29.07
C ASP A 776 20.87 -25.62 28.38
N PRO A 777 19.88 -26.54 28.34
CA PRO A 777 18.56 -26.24 27.79
C PRO A 777 17.92 -24.97 28.37
N ALA A 778 18.19 -24.63 29.64
CA ALA A 778 17.69 -23.42 30.27
C ALA A 778 18.32 -22.12 29.73
N ALA A 779 19.48 -22.19 29.06
CA ALA A 779 20.16 -21.05 28.45
C ALA A 779 19.75 -20.81 26.98
N SER A 780 18.81 -21.62 26.45
CA SER A 780 18.44 -21.61 25.03
C SER A 780 17.98 -20.23 24.56
N ARG A 781 17.08 -19.56 25.31
CA ARG A 781 16.56 -18.22 24.94
C ARG A 781 17.67 -17.18 24.81
N SER A 782 18.51 -17.04 25.83
CA SER A 782 19.61 -16.09 25.82
C SER A 782 20.61 -16.36 24.69
N TRP A 783 20.87 -17.64 24.40
CA TRP A 783 21.78 -18.03 23.33
C TRP A 783 21.19 -17.71 21.94
N ILE A 784 19.90 -18.03 21.71
CA ILE A 784 19.18 -17.70 20.47
C ILE A 784 19.22 -16.19 20.22
N LEU A 785 18.86 -15.38 21.22
CA LEU A 785 18.83 -13.93 21.08
C LEU A 785 20.22 -13.33 20.87
N SER A 786 21.24 -13.88 21.54
CA SER A 786 22.63 -13.47 21.31
C SER A 786 23.08 -13.77 19.88
N ALA A 787 22.70 -14.91 19.31
CA ALA A 787 23.03 -15.27 17.93
C ALA A 787 22.30 -14.41 16.88
N LEU A 788 21.03 -14.09 17.14
CA LEU A 788 20.24 -13.18 16.29
C LEU A 788 20.70 -11.72 16.40
N GLY A 789 21.35 -11.35 17.50
CA GLY A 789 21.85 -10.00 17.77
C GLY A 789 20.73 -9.00 18.08
N THR A 790 21.11 -7.73 18.26
CA THR A 790 20.17 -6.59 18.33
C THR A 790 19.68 -6.13 16.95
N ALA A 791 20.07 -6.85 15.88
CA ALA A 791 19.77 -6.48 14.52
C ALA A 791 18.27 -6.63 14.21
N GLY A 792 17.61 -5.48 14.07
CA GLY A 792 16.47 -5.33 13.17
C GLY A 792 15.10 -5.36 13.82
N GLY A 793 14.77 -4.35 14.62
CA GLY A 793 13.42 -3.80 14.53
C GLY A 793 13.21 -3.35 13.08
N VAL A 794 12.63 -4.22 12.26
CA VAL A 794 12.16 -3.83 10.93
C VAL A 794 10.96 -2.92 11.19
N SER A 795 11.18 -1.60 11.14
CA SER A 795 10.08 -0.70 10.85
C SER A 795 9.54 -1.16 9.49
N GLY A 796 8.28 -1.57 9.43
CA GLY A 796 7.64 -2.16 8.25
C GLY A 796 7.52 -1.22 7.04
N THR A 797 8.30 -0.14 7.00
CA THR A 797 8.27 0.94 6.01
C THR A 797 9.54 1.05 5.17
N GLU A 798 10.65 0.38 5.51
CA GLU A 798 11.92 0.56 4.78
C GLU A 798 12.19 -0.46 3.65
N ARG A 799 11.28 -1.41 3.39
CA ARG A 799 11.40 -2.35 2.26
C ARG A 799 10.07 -2.66 1.53
N LEU A 800 9.13 -1.72 1.51
CA LEU A 800 7.91 -1.84 0.69
C LEU A 800 7.91 -0.83 -0.46
#